data_AF-A0A953ICK4-F1
#
_entry.id   AF-A0A953ICK4-F1
#
_cell.length_a   1.000
_cell.length_b   1.000
_cell.length_c   1.000
_cell.angle_alpha   90.00
_cell.angle_beta   90.00
_cell.angle_gamma   90.00
#
_symmetry.space_group_name_H-M   'P 1'
#
loop_
_entity.id
_entity.type
_entity.pdbx_description
1 polymer ?
#
loop_
_entity_poly.entity_id
_entity_poly.type
_entity_poly.pdbx_seq_one_letter_code
_entity_poly.pdbx_strand_id
1 'polypeptide(L)'
;MGLMKKLTSAVVASSLVLSLAAPVLAEVTADDAQAAYARLNYYGIAEGILREDGTKDPALDENLTRAQLVAMMVKAFGQKEYAEMLAGAQTFSDVPTSHWASGYLAIAKNIAAQNGNTIGYPDGTFGPDNKVTAIEALAFVLKFLGVKVSGGDNWVEATIAAAKNAGVITDADVAKYLANPNEPATRGLAFAMADSIFYNYNGLDGKSVYTKYRDTEAPVVSLDAAPATTEKATIEITGKVSGDYREVYVGSDAITVAEDGTFSAQVALQIGTNTIEVSAKDWAGNVGSAKLVIERVAGQAAKIQIVAPEGPVVAGSTIDLPVLVVDAEGADTGLTDVKVDAGEAGTWAEGKLTAATKAGKYTITASYEGLETATVEIEIVAGPLAKVEAETKSVKPGTAVKLIGVDQYGNKVEGVTFAEAEDYANAFIEGDQFIATKPGTYKVIGTKGEGEEAVKAEGTVSVFGEHASFDIVIEDELVANGATEYEVKVVAVDKDGNAVTDFDGEVTLDTNVDLVSGDKVEAEDGVATFKVKVPVGMEGLEAEFTAKYQKDEKSDVIEATESFEIKAQVATKIELKADKYLAINDPAFSGSVRILDQLGKPMESGETYDVTLTISGPAYFEGTTDKELVVEASGGSLPFFIEPVDKYTEGTITITA
;
A
#
# COMPACT_ATOMS: atom_id res chain seq x y z
N MET A 1 25.11 3.34 -14.67
CA MET A 1 25.58 2.13 -13.98
C MET A 1 25.11 2.25 -12.54
N GLY A 2 24.19 1.48 -11.97
CA GLY A 2 23.31 0.41 -12.46
C GLY A 2 21.93 0.63 -11.81
N LEU A 3 20.86 0.25 -12.49
CA LEU A 3 20.15 -1.03 -12.29
C LEU A 3 19.17 -0.99 -11.11
N MET A 4 17.87 -1.11 -11.48
CA MET A 4 16.86 -2.04 -10.90
C MET A 4 16.43 -1.80 -9.45
N LYS A 5 15.18 -2.04 -9.01
CA LYS A 5 13.89 -2.47 -9.54
C LYS A 5 12.92 -2.33 -8.34
N LYS A 6 11.70 -1.90 -8.61
CA LYS A 6 10.40 -2.25 -7.98
C LYS A 6 10.32 -2.67 -6.49
N LEU A 7 9.30 -2.07 -5.85
CA LEU A 7 8.42 -2.59 -4.79
C LEU A 7 9.03 -2.71 -3.39
N THR A 8 8.57 -1.83 -2.49
CA THR A 8 7.89 -2.09 -1.20
C THR A 8 8.12 -0.93 -0.24
N SER A 9 7.04 -0.34 0.30
CA SER A 9 6.92 0.11 1.70
C SER A 9 5.93 1.26 1.84
N ALA A 10 4.86 1.02 2.58
CA ALA A 10 4.31 2.01 3.50
C ALA A 10 4.51 1.47 4.92
N VAL A 11 5.44 2.09 5.63
CA VAL A 11 5.51 2.18 7.10
C VAL A 11 5.51 3.70 7.34
N VAL A 12 4.62 4.29 8.13
CA VAL A 12 4.77 4.72 9.55
C VAL A 12 3.51 5.60 9.78
N ALA A 13 2.70 5.47 10.83
CA ALA A 13 2.96 5.90 12.20
C ALA A 13 1.85 5.34 13.13
N SER A 14 2.12 4.70 14.28
CA SER A 14 2.49 5.32 15.56
C SER A 14 1.60 6.54 15.89
N SER A 15 0.73 6.55 16.91
CA SER A 15 1.12 6.30 18.30
C SER A 15 -0.04 6.51 19.32
N LEU A 16 0.06 5.75 20.41
CA LEU A 16 -0.35 6.04 21.81
C LEU A 16 -1.84 6.13 22.20
N VAL A 17 -2.34 5.01 22.76
CA VAL A 17 -2.97 5.02 24.09
C VAL A 17 -2.29 3.95 24.95
N LEU A 18 -1.59 4.41 26.00
CA LEU A 18 -1.05 3.59 27.08
C LEU A 18 -2.21 3.11 27.96
N SER A 19 -2.55 1.83 27.86
CA SER A 19 -3.09 1.08 28.99
C SER A 19 -2.31 -0.24 29.08
N LEU A 20 -1.85 -0.56 30.28
CA LEU A 20 -0.96 -1.68 30.57
C LEU A 20 -1.67 -3.02 30.32
N ALA A 21 -1.48 -3.56 29.12
CA ALA A 21 -1.42 -4.99 28.89
C ALA A 21 -0.06 -5.25 28.23
N ALA A 22 0.88 -5.82 28.99
CA ALA A 22 2.09 -6.37 28.41
C ALA A 22 1.67 -7.32 27.28
N PRO A 23 2.35 -7.36 26.12
CA PRO A 23 2.19 -8.48 25.22
C PRO A 23 2.64 -9.72 26.00
N VAL A 24 1.68 -10.54 26.44
CA VAL A 24 1.95 -11.91 26.84
C VAL A 24 2.42 -12.60 25.55
N LEU A 25 3.74 -12.71 25.42
CA LEU A 25 4.42 -13.43 24.36
C LEU A 25 3.88 -14.86 24.34
N ALA A 26 3.53 -15.37 23.17
CA ALA A 26 2.98 -16.72 23.04
C ALA A 26 3.94 -17.75 23.65
N GLU A 27 3.49 -18.43 24.70
CA GLU A 27 4.07 -19.66 25.20
C GLU A 27 4.08 -20.70 24.06
N VAL A 28 4.96 -21.72 24.11
CA VAL A 28 4.75 -22.87 23.20
C VAL A 28 3.37 -23.38 23.54
N THR A 29 2.43 -23.31 22.59
CA THR A 29 1.05 -23.63 22.91
C THR A 29 0.96 -25.12 23.23
N ALA A 30 -0.05 -25.50 24.01
CA ALA A 30 -0.31 -26.92 24.26
C ALA A 30 -0.47 -27.70 22.94
N ASP A 31 -1.04 -27.06 21.91
CA ASP A 31 -1.21 -27.62 20.57
C ASP A 31 0.12 -27.83 19.84
N ASP A 32 1.05 -26.87 19.92
CA ASP A 32 2.39 -27.01 19.34
C ASP A 32 3.18 -28.15 19.99
N ALA A 33 3.15 -28.21 21.33
CA ALA A 33 3.81 -29.26 22.09
C ALA A 33 3.20 -30.65 21.79
N GLN A 34 1.87 -30.71 21.65
CA GLN A 34 1.16 -31.95 21.30
C GLN A 34 1.46 -32.40 19.86
N ALA A 35 1.51 -31.48 18.90
CA ALA A 35 1.87 -31.77 17.51
C ALA A 35 3.32 -32.27 17.40
N ALA A 36 4.23 -31.67 18.15
CA ALA A 36 5.62 -32.10 18.23
C ALA A 36 5.76 -33.49 18.83
N TYR A 37 5.05 -33.76 19.94
CA TYR A 37 5.00 -35.10 20.51
C TYR A 37 4.46 -36.13 19.52
N ALA A 38 3.38 -35.82 18.80
CA ALA A 38 2.80 -36.74 17.83
C ALA A 38 3.80 -37.14 16.74
N ARG A 39 4.56 -36.18 16.18
CA ARG A 39 5.61 -36.45 15.17
C ARG A 39 6.76 -37.27 15.76
N LEU A 40 7.27 -36.88 16.93
CA LEU A 40 8.36 -37.61 17.58
C LEU A 40 7.94 -39.03 17.97
N ASN A 41 6.70 -39.24 18.41
CA ASN A 41 6.14 -40.55 18.74
C ASN A 41 5.96 -41.42 17.49
N TYR A 42 5.48 -40.83 16.39
CA TYR A 42 5.36 -41.52 15.09
C TYR A 42 6.70 -42.16 14.67
N TYR A 43 7.80 -41.41 14.77
CA TYR A 43 9.15 -41.91 14.45
C TYR A 43 9.84 -42.67 15.60
N GLY A 44 9.11 -43.00 16.68
CA GLY A 44 9.64 -43.74 17.83
C GLY A 44 10.78 -43.01 18.58
N ILE A 45 10.85 -41.69 18.47
CA ILE A 45 11.84 -40.83 19.11
C ILE A 45 11.43 -40.49 20.55
N ALA A 46 10.15 -40.14 20.75
CA ALA A 46 9.57 -39.85 22.06
C ALA A 46 8.49 -40.87 22.41
N GLU A 47 8.30 -41.12 23.70
CA GLU A 47 7.25 -42.00 24.22
C GLU A 47 6.53 -41.33 25.38
N GLY A 48 5.24 -41.65 25.55
CA GLY A 48 4.45 -41.23 26.71
C GLY A 48 4.80 -42.02 27.97
N ILE A 49 4.57 -41.42 29.13
CA ILE A 49 4.74 -42.04 30.44
C ILE A 49 3.50 -42.89 30.73
N LEU A 50 3.71 -44.15 31.16
CA LEU A 50 2.62 -45.02 31.59
C LEU A 50 2.05 -44.50 32.91
N ARG A 51 0.78 -44.12 32.89
CA ARG A 51 0.01 -43.69 34.07
C ARG A 51 -0.59 -44.91 34.77
N GLU A 52 -1.04 -44.71 36.01
CA GLU A 52 -1.63 -45.77 36.84
C GLU A 52 -2.91 -46.37 36.23
N ASP A 53 -3.61 -45.60 35.39
CA ASP A 53 -4.79 -46.03 34.63
C ASP A 53 -4.46 -46.87 33.38
N GLY A 54 -3.17 -47.12 33.13
CA GLY A 54 -2.69 -47.88 31.97
C GLY A 54 -2.55 -47.07 30.68
N THR A 55 -2.86 -45.77 30.69
CA THR A 55 -2.68 -44.89 29.54
C THR A 55 -1.22 -44.43 29.41
N LYS A 56 -0.78 -44.17 28.17
CA LYS A 56 0.51 -43.51 27.91
C LYS A 56 0.26 -42.01 27.70
N ASP A 57 0.62 -41.23 28.71
CA ASP A 57 0.46 -39.78 28.69
C ASP A 57 1.75 -39.10 28.20
N PRO A 58 1.69 -38.20 27.20
CA PRO A 58 2.85 -37.39 26.78
C PRO A 58 3.53 -36.64 27.94
N ALA A 59 2.77 -36.29 29.00
CA ALA A 59 3.20 -35.57 30.18
C ALA A 59 3.89 -34.24 29.86
N LEU A 60 3.27 -33.42 28.99
CA LEU A 60 3.88 -32.22 28.40
C LEU A 60 4.31 -31.17 29.45
N ASP A 61 3.61 -31.10 30.58
CA ASP A 61 3.90 -30.14 31.66
C ASP A 61 4.98 -30.62 32.65
N GLU A 62 5.41 -31.89 32.56
CA GLU A 62 6.41 -32.44 33.47
C GLU A 62 7.84 -32.08 33.05
N ASN A 63 8.73 -31.86 34.03
CA ASN A 63 10.13 -31.50 33.79
C ASN A 63 10.97 -32.66 33.24
N LEU A 64 11.71 -32.40 32.17
CA LEU A 64 12.59 -33.37 31.51
C LEU A 64 13.91 -33.58 32.29
N THR A 65 14.35 -34.84 32.41
CA THR A 65 15.69 -35.15 32.95
C THR A 65 16.78 -35.14 31.88
N ARG A 66 18.03 -34.93 32.28
CA ARG A 66 19.21 -34.97 31.39
C ARG A 66 19.31 -36.29 30.63
N ALA A 67 19.05 -37.42 31.29
CA ALA A 67 19.07 -38.73 30.64
C ALA A 67 17.95 -38.89 29.60
N GLN A 68 16.75 -38.37 29.87
CA GLN A 68 15.62 -38.40 28.93
C GLN A 68 15.89 -37.56 27.68
N LEU A 69 16.43 -36.34 27.86
CA LEU A 69 16.85 -35.50 26.74
C LEU A 69 17.86 -36.21 25.84
N VAL A 70 18.92 -36.78 26.43
CA VAL A 70 19.96 -37.46 25.65
C VAL A 70 19.42 -38.69 24.93
N ALA A 71 18.57 -39.49 25.57
CA ALA A 71 17.95 -40.65 24.93
C ALA A 71 17.11 -40.25 23.71
N MET A 72 16.34 -39.16 23.81
CA MET A 72 15.58 -38.60 22.69
C MET A 72 16.50 -38.19 21.53
N MET A 73 17.59 -37.48 21.81
CA MET A 73 18.57 -37.09 20.78
C MET A 73 19.20 -38.31 20.08
N VAL A 74 19.62 -39.31 20.84
CA VAL A 74 20.23 -40.54 20.29
C VAL A 74 19.24 -41.30 19.41
N LYS A 75 17.97 -41.40 19.83
CA LYS A 75 16.90 -41.99 19.01
C LYS A 75 16.74 -41.20 17.71
N ALA A 76 16.62 -39.87 17.76
CA ALA A 76 16.44 -39.03 16.58
C ALA A 76 17.51 -39.22 15.50
N PHE A 77 18.77 -39.44 15.90
CA PHE A 77 19.89 -39.70 14.98
C PHE A 77 19.97 -41.16 14.50
N GLY A 78 18.92 -41.96 14.73
CA GLY A 78 18.84 -43.36 14.26
C GLY A 78 19.79 -44.30 15.00
N GLN A 79 20.18 -43.99 16.24
CA GLN A 79 21.17 -44.78 16.99
C GLN A 79 20.56 -45.57 18.16
N LYS A 80 19.24 -45.81 18.14
CA LYS A 80 18.52 -46.50 19.22
C LYS A 80 19.05 -47.92 19.42
N GLU A 81 19.17 -48.67 18.33
CA GLU A 81 19.57 -50.09 18.35
C GLU A 81 21.00 -50.24 18.87
N TYR A 82 21.91 -49.35 18.45
CA TYR A 82 23.29 -49.32 18.95
C TYR A 82 23.35 -48.94 20.43
N ALA A 83 22.50 -48.03 20.90
CA ALA A 83 22.41 -47.68 22.32
C ALA A 83 21.93 -48.87 23.15
N GLU A 84 20.95 -49.62 22.68
CA GLU A 84 20.44 -50.83 23.34
C GLU A 84 21.50 -51.95 23.40
N MET A 85 22.30 -52.12 22.34
CA MET A 85 23.44 -53.04 22.34
C MET A 85 24.52 -52.68 23.36
N LEU A 86 24.65 -51.40 23.73
CA LEU A 86 25.61 -50.91 24.73
C LEU A 86 25.00 -50.78 26.14
N ALA A 87 23.84 -51.35 26.40
CA ALA A 87 23.30 -51.46 27.75
C ALA A 87 24.34 -52.12 28.69
N GLY A 88 24.53 -51.57 29.90
CA GLY A 88 25.62 -51.99 30.79
C GLY A 88 26.92 -51.19 30.68
N ALA A 89 27.07 -50.27 29.72
CA ALA A 89 28.29 -49.48 29.58
C ALA A 89 28.51 -48.48 30.73
N GLN A 90 29.64 -48.61 31.46
CA GLN A 90 30.04 -47.67 32.52
C GLN A 90 30.70 -46.42 31.91
N THR A 91 29.91 -45.40 31.58
CA THR A 91 30.38 -44.22 30.85
C THR A 91 30.74 -43.02 31.73
N PHE A 92 30.04 -42.88 32.86
CA PHE A 92 30.19 -41.82 33.87
C PHE A 92 30.25 -42.45 35.26
N SER A 93 30.88 -41.78 36.22
CA SER A 93 31.11 -42.34 37.57
C SER A 93 29.83 -42.42 38.41
N ASP A 94 28.86 -41.54 38.17
CA ASP A 94 27.57 -41.43 38.86
C ASP A 94 26.43 -42.20 38.18
N VAL A 95 26.70 -42.89 37.08
CA VAL A 95 25.71 -43.68 36.34
C VAL A 95 26.04 -45.17 36.50
N PRO A 96 25.25 -45.95 37.25
CA PRO A 96 25.44 -47.40 37.34
C PRO A 96 25.27 -48.10 35.99
N THR A 97 25.97 -49.21 35.75
CA THR A 97 25.79 -50.04 34.53
C THR A 97 24.36 -50.54 34.35
N SER A 98 23.61 -50.75 35.43
CA SER A 98 22.20 -51.15 35.40
C SER A 98 21.23 -50.02 35.07
N HIS A 99 21.70 -48.77 34.96
CA HIS A 99 20.84 -47.63 34.66
C HIS A 99 20.32 -47.72 33.21
N TRP A 100 19.02 -47.52 33.00
CA TRP A 100 18.36 -47.67 31.68
C TRP A 100 19.01 -46.82 30.58
N ALA A 101 19.55 -45.65 30.93
CA ALA A 101 20.20 -44.73 30.00
C ALA A 101 21.68 -45.06 29.71
N SER A 102 22.28 -46.09 30.33
CA SER A 102 23.73 -46.33 30.27
C SER A 102 24.26 -46.44 28.83
N GLY A 103 23.55 -47.18 27.98
CA GLY A 103 23.90 -47.36 26.57
C GLY A 103 23.66 -46.11 25.72
N TYR A 104 22.57 -45.38 25.97
CA TYR A 104 22.29 -44.09 25.32
C TYR A 104 23.38 -43.07 25.64
N LEU A 105 23.84 -43.01 26.89
CA LEU A 105 24.93 -42.12 27.30
C LEU A 105 26.26 -42.49 26.65
N ALA A 106 26.54 -43.77 26.44
CA ALA A 106 27.73 -44.23 25.73
C ALA A 106 27.74 -43.75 24.27
N ILE A 107 26.63 -43.90 23.56
CA ILE A 107 26.48 -43.41 22.17
C ILE A 107 26.56 -41.89 22.12
N ALA A 108 25.82 -41.20 22.98
CA ALA A 108 25.81 -39.74 23.05
C ALA A 108 27.21 -39.15 23.28
N LYS A 109 28.01 -39.78 24.16
CA LYS A 109 29.40 -39.36 24.40
C LYS A 109 30.26 -39.51 23.15
N ASN A 110 30.04 -40.56 22.36
CA ASN A 110 30.75 -40.78 21.10
C ASN A 110 30.35 -39.72 20.06
N ILE A 111 29.05 -39.50 19.84
CA ILE A 111 28.54 -38.48 18.91
C ILE A 111 29.09 -37.09 19.26
N ALA A 112 28.97 -36.71 20.54
CA ALA A 112 29.49 -35.42 21.00
C ALA A 112 31.01 -35.31 20.77
N ALA A 113 31.79 -36.36 21.07
CA ALA A 113 33.23 -36.35 20.87
C ALA A 113 33.63 -36.22 19.39
N GLN A 114 32.90 -36.88 18.47
CA GLN A 114 33.11 -36.72 17.03
C GLN A 114 32.86 -35.27 16.57
N ASN A 115 31.91 -34.59 17.21
CA ASN A 115 31.63 -33.18 17.00
C ASN A 115 32.55 -32.23 17.79
N GLY A 116 33.57 -32.75 18.50
CA GLY A 116 34.49 -31.96 19.31
C GLY A 116 33.91 -31.42 20.62
N ASN A 117 32.85 -32.04 21.14
CA ASN A 117 32.09 -31.63 22.32
C ASN A 117 32.09 -32.68 23.44
N THR A 118 31.68 -32.27 24.65
CA THR A 118 31.43 -33.15 25.81
C THR A 118 30.02 -32.93 26.38
N ILE A 119 29.43 -33.98 26.96
CA ILE A 119 28.04 -33.99 27.46
C ILE A 119 27.92 -34.18 28.98
N GLY A 120 29.02 -34.46 29.68
CA GLY A 120 29.08 -34.59 31.14
C GLY A 120 29.79 -33.40 31.79
N TYR A 121 29.84 -33.41 33.11
CA TYR A 121 30.56 -32.41 33.89
C TYR A 121 32.08 -32.66 33.88
N PRO A 122 32.91 -31.63 34.13
CA PRO A 122 34.37 -31.78 34.15
C PRO A 122 34.90 -32.78 35.19
N ASP A 123 34.12 -33.08 36.23
CA ASP A 123 34.44 -34.04 37.28
C ASP A 123 34.20 -35.52 36.88
N GLY A 124 33.72 -35.76 35.66
CA GLY A 124 33.44 -37.11 35.15
C GLY A 124 32.06 -37.65 35.48
N THR A 125 31.18 -36.84 36.07
CA THR A 125 29.76 -37.17 36.32
C THR A 125 28.85 -36.71 35.17
N PHE A 126 27.61 -37.20 35.12
CA PHE A 126 26.61 -36.79 34.14
C PHE A 126 25.35 -36.13 34.75
N GLY A 127 24.92 -36.57 35.94
CA GLY A 127 23.70 -36.16 36.62
C GLY A 127 22.43 -36.64 35.90
N PRO A 128 22.20 -37.96 35.74
CA PRO A 128 21.14 -38.50 34.88
C PRO A 128 19.72 -38.03 35.25
N ASP A 129 19.45 -37.86 36.55
CA ASP A 129 18.14 -37.49 37.09
C ASP A 129 17.96 -35.97 37.29
N ASN A 130 19.02 -35.18 37.10
CA ASN A 130 18.92 -33.72 37.19
C ASN A 130 17.98 -33.20 36.10
N LYS A 131 17.18 -32.20 36.46
CA LYS A 131 16.34 -31.48 35.50
C LYS A 131 17.21 -30.60 34.62
N VAL A 132 16.82 -30.47 33.35
CA VAL A 132 17.51 -29.64 32.36
C VAL A 132 16.79 -28.30 32.27
N THR A 133 17.51 -27.19 32.15
CA THR A 133 16.88 -25.90 31.82
C THR A 133 16.64 -25.76 30.32
N ALA A 134 15.78 -24.83 29.90
CA ALA A 134 15.54 -24.58 28.47
C ALA A 134 16.84 -24.30 27.69
N ILE A 135 17.74 -23.48 28.24
CA ILE A 135 19.00 -23.13 27.58
C ILE A 135 19.99 -24.29 27.57
N GLU A 136 20.01 -25.12 28.62
CA GLU A 136 20.83 -26.33 28.66
C GLU A 136 20.35 -27.34 27.61
N ALA A 137 19.03 -27.50 27.45
CA ALA A 137 18.46 -28.38 26.43
C ALA A 137 18.88 -27.96 25.02
N LEU A 138 18.77 -26.66 24.72
CA LEU A 138 19.25 -26.09 23.46
C LEU A 138 20.76 -26.34 23.25
N ALA A 139 21.58 -26.11 24.28
CA ALA A 139 23.01 -26.36 24.23
C ALA A 139 23.34 -27.85 23.94
N PHE A 140 22.58 -28.79 24.52
CA PHE A 140 22.72 -30.21 24.22
C PHE A 140 22.43 -30.52 22.75
N VAL A 141 21.35 -29.95 22.21
CA VAL A 141 20.99 -30.14 20.80
C VAL A 141 22.10 -29.64 19.88
N LEU A 142 22.63 -28.43 20.12
CA LEU A 142 23.72 -27.86 19.32
C LEU A 142 24.99 -28.72 19.32
N LYS A 143 25.36 -29.29 20.48
CA LYS A 143 26.52 -30.20 20.60
C LYS A 143 26.35 -31.46 19.75
N PHE A 144 25.13 -32.00 19.67
CA PHE A 144 24.81 -33.15 18.83
C PHE A 144 24.79 -32.82 17.34
N LEU A 145 24.43 -31.59 16.98
CA LEU A 145 24.47 -31.11 15.59
C LEU A 145 25.87 -30.67 15.15
N GLY A 146 26.81 -30.52 16.08
CA GLY A 146 28.17 -30.03 15.81
C GLY A 146 28.23 -28.52 15.58
N VAL A 147 27.18 -27.78 15.96
CA VAL A 147 27.15 -26.32 15.91
C VAL A 147 28.09 -25.78 16.99
N LYS A 148 29.07 -24.98 16.58
CA LYS A 148 30.06 -24.41 17.50
C LYS A 148 29.48 -23.21 18.23
N VAL A 149 29.57 -23.21 19.55
CA VAL A 149 29.24 -22.07 20.42
C VAL A 149 30.53 -21.34 20.78
N SER A 150 30.59 -20.03 20.51
CA SER A 150 31.74 -19.19 20.86
C SER A 150 31.91 -19.10 22.38
N GLY A 151 33.08 -19.43 22.91
CA GLY A 151 33.34 -19.36 24.36
C GLY A 151 33.48 -17.92 24.87
N GLY A 152 32.98 -17.65 26.09
CA GLY A 152 33.07 -16.36 26.78
C GLY A 152 32.24 -16.31 28.08
N ASP A 153 32.33 -15.22 28.84
CA ASP A 153 31.66 -15.06 30.16
C ASP A 153 30.12 -15.12 30.10
N ASN A 154 29.52 -15.00 28.90
CA ASN A 154 28.08 -15.05 28.68
C ASN A 154 27.67 -16.21 27.75
N TRP A 155 27.79 -17.43 28.27
CA TRP A 155 27.51 -18.67 27.51
C TRP A 155 26.05 -18.81 27.07
N VAL A 156 25.10 -18.19 27.77
CA VAL A 156 23.66 -18.18 27.42
C VAL A 156 23.45 -17.43 26.10
N GLU A 157 23.91 -16.18 26.03
CA GLU A 157 23.82 -15.37 24.81
C GLU A 157 24.59 -16.02 23.65
N ALA A 158 25.78 -16.57 23.92
CA ALA A 158 26.56 -17.25 22.90
C ALA A 158 25.83 -18.48 22.34
N THR A 159 25.15 -19.26 23.19
CA THR A 159 24.36 -20.44 22.79
C THR A 159 23.16 -20.02 21.94
N ILE A 160 22.44 -18.98 22.36
CA ILE A 160 21.29 -18.44 21.61
C ILE A 160 21.72 -17.88 20.26
N ALA A 161 22.82 -17.12 20.22
CA ALA A 161 23.37 -16.58 18.98
C ALA A 161 23.81 -17.69 18.02
N ALA A 162 24.49 -18.73 18.53
CA ALA A 162 24.87 -19.88 17.72
C ALA A 162 23.66 -20.64 17.19
N ALA A 163 22.63 -20.84 18.01
CA ALA A 163 21.38 -21.48 17.60
C ALA A 163 20.67 -20.65 16.50
N LYS A 164 20.52 -19.34 16.68
CA LYS A 164 19.92 -18.45 15.68
C LYS A 164 20.71 -18.48 14.37
N ASN A 165 22.04 -18.34 14.44
CA ASN A 165 22.90 -18.34 13.26
C ASN A 165 22.88 -19.67 12.51
N ALA A 166 22.69 -20.77 13.23
CA ALA A 166 22.53 -22.10 12.64
C ALA A 166 21.09 -22.37 12.15
N GLY A 167 20.16 -21.41 12.27
CA GLY A 167 18.76 -21.57 11.89
C GLY A 167 17.96 -22.51 12.79
N VAL A 168 18.48 -22.79 13.99
CA VAL A 168 17.91 -23.73 14.97
C VAL A 168 16.74 -23.10 15.73
N ILE A 169 16.75 -21.77 15.91
CA ILE A 169 15.69 -21.00 16.58
C ILE A 169 15.42 -19.70 15.82
N THR A 170 14.21 -19.16 15.93
CA THR A 170 13.77 -17.92 15.28
C THR A 170 14.09 -16.67 16.12
N ASP A 171 13.87 -15.47 15.55
CA ASP A 171 13.97 -14.20 16.30
C ASP A 171 12.97 -14.10 17.46
N ALA A 172 11.77 -14.70 17.31
CA ALA A 172 10.79 -14.77 18.38
C ALA A 172 11.28 -15.66 19.54
N ASP A 173 11.93 -16.78 19.22
CA ASP A 173 12.47 -17.72 20.21
C ASP A 173 13.63 -17.13 21.04
N VAL A 174 14.44 -16.24 20.44
CA VAL A 174 15.57 -15.59 21.11
C VAL A 174 15.13 -14.80 22.33
N ALA A 175 14.07 -14.00 22.21
CA ALA A 175 13.55 -13.19 23.31
C ALA A 175 13.07 -14.06 24.48
N LYS A 176 12.46 -15.22 24.17
CA LYS A 176 11.98 -16.19 25.16
C LYS A 176 13.13 -16.80 25.96
N TYR A 177 14.17 -17.30 25.29
CA TYR A 177 15.29 -17.95 25.98
C TYR A 177 16.15 -16.97 26.79
N LEU A 178 16.21 -15.69 26.39
CA LEU A 178 16.88 -14.64 27.17
C LEU A 178 16.10 -14.21 28.42
N ALA A 179 14.77 -14.29 28.41
CA ALA A 179 13.95 -13.88 29.55
C ALA A 179 14.07 -14.86 30.73
N ASN A 180 14.03 -16.17 30.47
CA ASN A 180 14.03 -17.23 31.52
C ASN A 180 15.04 -18.36 31.23
N PRO A 181 16.36 -18.09 31.14
CA PRO A 181 17.34 -19.09 30.71
C PRO A 181 17.49 -20.27 31.68
N ASN A 182 17.29 -20.05 32.98
CA ASN A 182 17.51 -21.06 34.02
C ASN A 182 16.24 -21.81 34.44
N GLU A 183 15.12 -21.57 33.78
CA GLU A 183 13.87 -22.27 34.07
C GLU A 183 13.95 -23.74 33.61
N PRO A 184 13.54 -24.71 34.45
CA PRO A 184 13.47 -26.11 34.04
C PRO A 184 12.63 -26.29 32.77
N ALA A 185 13.16 -27.03 31.80
CA ALA A 185 12.44 -27.34 30.57
C ALA A 185 11.37 -28.41 30.85
N THR A 186 10.13 -28.08 30.51
CA THR A 186 9.06 -29.07 30.42
C THR A 186 9.29 -30.00 29.23
N ARG A 187 8.68 -31.18 29.27
CA ARG A 187 8.72 -32.14 28.15
C ARG A 187 8.12 -31.54 26.88
N GLY A 188 7.03 -30.79 26.99
CA GLY A 188 6.40 -30.10 25.86
C GLY A 188 7.34 -29.11 25.18
N LEU A 189 8.03 -28.26 25.95
CA LEU A 189 9.03 -27.34 25.43
C LEU A 189 10.18 -28.09 24.74
N ALA A 190 10.69 -29.15 25.36
CA ALA A 190 11.80 -29.92 24.81
C ALA A 190 11.41 -30.69 23.54
N PHE A 191 10.18 -31.22 23.46
CA PHE A 191 9.64 -31.85 22.27
C PHE A 191 9.47 -30.85 21.14
N ALA A 192 8.80 -29.72 21.38
CA ALA A 192 8.65 -28.67 20.38
C ALA A 192 10.00 -28.17 19.85
N MET A 193 10.96 -27.93 20.74
CA MET A 193 12.31 -27.53 20.37
C MET A 193 13.01 -28.60 19.53
N ALA A 194 13.12 -29.84 20.02
CA ALA A 194 13.82 -30.91 19.30
C ALA A 194 13.16 -31.20 17.94
N ASP A 195 11.83 -31.26 17.92
CA ASP A 195 11.03 -31.54 16.73
C ASP A 195 11.14 -30.47 15.66
N SER A 196 11.10 -29.19 16.05
CA SER A 196 11.35 -28.05 15.16
C SER A 196 12.78 -28.13 14.59
N ILE A 197 13.77 -28.41 15.43
CA ILE A 197 15.17 -28.46 15.02
C ILE A 197 15.42 -29.63 14.07
N PHE A 198 14.91 -30.83 14.37
CA PHE A 198 15.08 -32.01 13.52
C PHE A 198 14.43 -31.85 12.15
N TYR A 199 13.42 -30.99 12.07
CA TYR A 199 12.72 -30.67 10.84
C TYR A 199 13.41 -29.56 10.04
N ASN A 200 13.84 -28.49 10.72
CA ASN A 200 14.31 -27.26 10.07
C ASN A 200 15.83 -27.21 9.86
N TYR A 201 16.63 -27.85 10.72
CA TYR A 201 18.09 -27.82 10.60
C TYR A 201 18.55 -28.74 9.47
N ASN A 202 19.09 -28.15 8.40
CA ASN A 202 19.70 -28.88 7.30
C ASN A 202 21.20 -29.03 7.53
N GLY A 203 21.67 -30.28 7.52
CA GLY A 203 23.10 -30.58 7.55
C GLY A 203 23.84 -30.08 6.31
N LEU A 204 25.15 -30.29 6.26
CA LEU A 204 25.99 -29.93 5.09
C LEU A 204 25.55 -30.64 3.79
N ASP A 205 24.83 -31.75 3.90
CA ASP A 205 24.22 -32.50 2.80
C ASP A 205 22.82 -31.99 2.41
N GLY A 206 22.35 -30.90 3.01
CA GLY A 206 21.04 -30.29 2.73
C GLY A 206 19.85 -31.06 3.29
N LYS A 207 20.08 -32.13 4.07
CA LYS A 207 19.03 -32.98 4.65
C LYS A 207 18.77 -32.60 6.10
N SER A 208 17.50 -32.67 6.50
CA SER A 208 17.08 -32.56 7.88
C SER A 208 17.41 -33.84 8.65
N VAL A 209 17.29 -33.82 9.98
CA VAL A 209 17.48 -35.03 10.80
C VAL A 209 16.43 -36.08 10.44
N TYR A 210 15.19 -35.66 10.19
CA TYR A 210 14.12 -36.56 9.75
C TYR A 210 14.43 -37.19 8.39
N THR A 211 14.75 -36.38 7.37
CA THR A 211 14.98 -36.90 6.01
C THR A 211 16.27 -37.71 5.88
N LYS A 212 17.18 -37.58 6.85
CA LYS A 212 18.45 -38.31 6.87
C LYS A 212 18.36 -39.65 7.58
N TYR A 213 17.66 -39.74 8.71
CA TYR A 213 17.73 -40.91 9.59
C TYR A 213 16.40 -41.63 9.78
N ARG A 214 15.28 -41.01 9.41
CA ARG A 214 13.94 -41.57 9.67
C ARG A 214 13.21 -41.94 8.40
N ASP A 215 13.17 -41.03 7.44
CA ASP A 215 12.38 -41.23 6.23
C ASP A 215 13.03 -40.56 5.03
N THR A 216 13.51 -41.35 4.08
CA THR A 216 14.17 -40.86 2.86
C THR A 216 13.27 -40.90 1.64
N GLU A 217 12.05 -41.42 1.75
CA GLU A 217 11.16 -41.68 0.62
C GLU A 217 10.14 -40.55 0.49
N ALA A 218 10.06 -39.93 -0.68
CA ALA A 218 9.05 -38.92 -0.93
C ALA A 218 7.69 -39.56 -1.24
N PRO A 219 6.57 -38.90 -0.88
CA PRO A 219 5.25 -39.28 -1.36
C PRO A 219 5.22 -39.38 -2.89
N VAL A 220 4.42 -40.29 -3.45
CA VAL A 220 4.23 -40.38 -4.89
C VAL A 220 2.94 -39.67 -5.27
N VAL A 221 3.06 -38.61 -6.07
CA VAL A 221 1.93 -37.89 -6.66
C VAL A 221 1.74 -38.37 -8.10
N SER A 222 0.53 -38.77 -8.44
CA SER A 222 0.10 -39.13 -9.79
C SER A 222 -1.09 -38.28 -10.21
N LEU A 223 -1.06 -37.76 -11.43
CA LEU A 223 -2.12 -36.93 -11.99
C LEU A 223 -2.84 -37.68 -13.09
N ASP A 224 -4.17 -37.58 -13.10
CA ASP A 224 -4.97 -38.09 -14.20
C ASP A 224 -4.77 -37.23 -15.46
N ALA A 225 -5.13 -37.78 -16.61
CA ALA A 225 -5.00 -37.06 -17.87
C ALA A 225 -5.96 -35.86 -17.90
N ALA A 226 -5.40 -34.67 -18.10
CA ALA A 226 -6.12 -33.44 -18.40
C ALA A 226 -6.01 -33.10 -19.90
N PRO A 227 -6.96 -32.33 -20.47
CA PRO A 227 -6.84 -31.84 -21.83
C PRO A 227 -5.60 -30.96 -22.00
N ALA A 228 -4.87 -31.14 -23.11
CA ALA A 228 -3.69 -30.33 -23.42
C ALA A 228 -4.05 -28.88 -23.75
N THR A 229 -5.26 -28.64 -24.26
CA THR A 229 -5.79 -27.30 -24.58
C THR A 229 -7.21 -27.15 -24.07
N THR A 230 -7.58 -25.95 -23.60
CA THR A 230 -8.96 -25.63 -23.17
C THR A 230 -9.28 -24.16 -23.41
N GLU A 231 -10.56 -23.83 -23.56
CA GLU A 231 -11.05 -22.44 -23.57
C GLU A 231 -11.54 -22.00 -22.18
N LYS A 232 -11.80 -22.96 -21.28
CA LYS A 232 -12.36 -22.70 -19.96
C LYS A 232 -11.36 -21.95 -19.07
N ALA A 233 -11.87 -20.96 -18.34
CA ALA A 233 -11.10 -20.21 -17.34
C ALA A 233 -10.71 -21.04 -16.11
N THR A 234 -11.39 -22.17 -15.89
CA THR A 234 -11.10 -23.11 -14.79
C THR A 234 -11.11 -24.55 -15.29
N ILE A 235 -10.33 -25.41 -14.63
CA ILE A 235 -10.33 -26.85 -14.87
C ILE A 235 -10.28 -27.63 -13.56
N GLU A 236 -10.92 -28.79 -13.55
CA GLU A 236 -10.77 -29.77 -12.48
C GLU A 236 -9.52 -30.63 -12.74
N ILE A 237 -8.63 -30.68 -11.75
CA ILE A 237 -7.47 -31.56 -11.73
C ILE A 237 -7.72 -32.66 -10.72
N THR A 238 -7.60 -33.91 -11.16
CA THR A 238 -7.73 -35.09 -10.31
C THR A 238 -6.45 -35.90 -10.31
N GLY A 239 -6.28 -36.69 -9.26
CA GLY A 239 -5.13 -37.56 -9.13
C GLY A 239 -5.14 -38.37 -7.86
N LYS A 240 -4.00 -39.01 -7.60
CA LYS A 240 -3.79 -39.85 -6.42
C LYS A 240 -2.42 -39.60 -5.81
N VAL A 241 -2.40 -39.49 -4.48
CA VAL A 241 -1.20 -39.50 -3.65
C VAL A 241 -1.07 -40.86 -2.97
N SER A 242 0.14 -41.40 -2.91
CA SER A 242 0.45 -42.66 -2.24
C SER A 242 1.77 -42.58 -1.48
N GLY A 243 1.97 -43.47 -0.51
CA GLY A 243 3.03 -43.36 0.50
C GLY A 243 2.55 -42.58 1.72
N ASP A 244 3.46 -42.31 2.66
CA ASP A 244 3.17 -41.49 3.83
C ASP A 244 3.12 -40.02 3.40
N TYR A 245 2.02 -39.31 3.66
CA TYR A 245 1.91 -37.87 3.41
C TYR A 245 1.04 -37.21 4.48
N ARG A 246 1.18 -35.88 4.63
CA ARG A 246 0.44 -35.07 5.60
C ARG A 246 -0.29 -33.92 4.93
N GLU A 247 0.35 -33.29 3.97
CA GLU A 247 -0.19 -32.11 3.29
C GLU A 247 -0.03 -32.28 1.79
N VAL A 248 -1.05 -31.86 1.04
CA VAL A 248 -1.04 -31.90 -0.42
C VAL A 248 -1.45 -30.52 -0.92
N TYR A 249 -0.75 -30.05 -1.93
CA TYR A 249 -0.89 -28.71 -2.47
C TYR A 249 -1.08 -28.75 -3.98
N VAL A 250 -1.96 -27.92 -4.51
CA VAL A 250 -1.99 -27.56 -5.93
C VAL A 250 -1.48 -26.12 -6.05
N GLY A 251 -0.30 -25.94 -6.65
CA GLY A 251 0.43 -24.68 -6.55
C GLY A 251 0.75 -24.37 -5.07
N SER A 252 0.21 -23.27 -4.55
CA SER A 252 0.32 -22.87 -3.15
C SER A 252 -0.84 -23.32 -2.27
N ASP A 253 -1.93 -23.83 -2.85
CA ASP A 253 -3.18 -24.02 -2.14
C ASP A 253 -3.25 -25.44 -1.57
N ALA A 254 -3.42 -25.55 -0.25
CA ALA A 254 -3.59 -26.83 0.41
C ALA A 254 -4.95 -27.45 0.05
N ILE A 255 -4.95 -28.74 -0.29
CA ILE A 255 -6.16 -29.48 -0.68
C ILE A 255 -6.43 -30.64 0.28
N THR A 256 -7.70 -31.03 0.35
CA THR A 256 -8.10 -32.24 1.07
C THR A 256 -7.98 -33.45 0.17
N VAL A 257 -7.46 -34.54 0.70
CA VAL A 257 -7.34 -35.83 0.01
C VAL A 257 -8.23 -36.84 0.71
N ALA A 258 -8.94 -37.67 -0.06
CA ALA A 258 -9.76 -38.74 0.48
C ALA A 258 -8.90 -39.82 1.17
N GLU A 259 -9.52 -40.63 2.03
CA GLU A 259 -8.83 -41.70 2.77
C GLU A 259 -8.12 -42.73 1.86
N ASP A 260 -8.58 -42.87 0.61
CA ASP A 260 -7.98 -43.78 -0.37
C ASP A 260 -6.83 -43.15 -1.19
N GLY A 261 -6.47 -41.90 -0.88
CA GLY A 261 -5.41 -41.13 -1.52
C GLY A 261 -5.85 -40.30 -2.73
N THR A 262 -7.12 -40.33 -3.13
CA THR A 262 -7.61 -39.56 -4.29
C THR A 262 -7.92 -38.11 -3.95
N PHE A 263 -7.73 -37.21 -4.91
CA PHE A 263 -8.08 -35.80 -4.75
C PHE A 263 -8.69 -35.20 -6.03
N SER A 264 -9.40 -34.09 -5.84
CA SER A 264 -9.90 -33.22 -6.90
C SER A 264 -9.73 -31.76 -6.47
N ALA A 265 -9.29 -30.90 -7.39
CA ALA A 265 -9.11 -29.47 -7.16
C ALA A 265 -9.51 -28.65 -8.40
N GLN A 266 -10.18 -27.52 -8.19
CA GLN A 266 -10.46 -26.55 -9.25
C GLN A 266 -9.29 -25.58 -9.37
N VAL A 267 -8.75 -25.43 -10.58
CA VAL A 267 -7.60 -24.57 -10.87
C VAL A 267 -8.00 -23.51 -11.89
N ALA A 268 -7.77 -22.24 -11.55
CA ALA A 268 -7.94 -21.12 -12.48
C ALA A 268 -6.77 -21.06 -13.47
N LEU A 269 -7.08 -20.80 -14.73
CA LEU A 269 -6.13 -20.76 -15.84
C LEU A 269 -6.03 -19.36 -16.43
N GLN A 270 -4.81 -18.95 -16.77
CA GLN A 270 -4.55 -17.74 -17.54
C GLN A 270 -4.46 -18.07 -19.04
N ILE A 271 -4.71 -17.11 -19.92
CA ILE A 271 -4.50 -17.31 -21.36
C ILE A 271 -3.02 -17.64 -21.63
N GLY A 272 -2.78 -18.61 -22.49
CA GLY A 272 -1.47 -19.16 -22.77
C GLY A 272 -1.14 -20.39 -21.93
N THR A 273 0.15 -20.66 -21.77
CA THR A 273 0.64 -21.87 -21.13
C THR A 273 0.55 -21.80 -19.62
N ASN A 274 -0.22 -22.70 -19.01
CA ASN A 274 -0.32 -22.89 -17.56
C ASN A 274 0.46 -24.14 -17.16
N THR A 275 1.32 -24.04 -16.13
CA THR A 275 1.97 -25.20 -15.52
C THR A 275 1.43 -25.39 -14.11
N ILE A 276 0.66 -26.46 -13.91
CA ILE A 276 0.04 -26.80 -12.63
C ILE A 276 0.93 -27.85 -11.98
N GLU A 277 1.48 -27.53 -10.81
CA GLU A 277 2.23 -28.48 -9.99
C GLU A 277 1.37 -28.92 -8.81
N VAL A 278 1.24 -30.24 -8.64
CA VAL A 278 0.68 -30.81 -7.42
C VAL A 278 1.82 -31.43 -6.64
N SER A 279 1.94 -31.07 -5.37
CA SER A 279 2.98 -31.58 -4.48
C SER A 279 2.37 -32.16 -3.22
N ALA A 280 2.98 -33.22 -2.69
CA ALA A 280 2.63 -33.82 -1.42
C ALA A 280 3.85 -33.86 -0.53
N LYS A 281 3.65 -33.54 0.74
CA LYS A 281 4.70 -33.47 1.77
C LYS A 281 4.38 -34.41 2.91
N ASP A 282 5.37 -35.17 3.35
CA ASP A 282 5.27 -36.09 4.49
C ASP A 282 5.64 -35.46 5.83
N TRP A 283 5.66 -36.29 6.88
CA TRP A 283 6.05 -35.89 8.24
C TRP A 283 7.54 -35.57 8.38
N ALA A 284 8.41 -36.06 7.51
CA ALA A 284 9.85 -35.80 7.51
C ALA A 284 10.23 -34.55 6.69
N GLY A 285 9.30 -34.10 5.85
CA GLY A 285 9.47 -33.00 4.92
C GLY A 285 9.92 -33.41 3.52
N ASN A 286 9.91 -34.70 3.16
CA ASN A 286 10.13 -35.08 1.76
C ASN A 286 8.95 -34.61 0.92
N VAL A 287 9.24 -34.15 -0.29
CA VAL A 287 8.25 -33.62 -1.22
C VAL A 287 8.28 -34.44 -2.50
N GLY A 288 7.14 -35.03 -2.84
CA GLY A 288 6.90 -35.56 -4.18
C GLY A 288 6.02 -34.61 -4.96
N SER A 289 6.26 -34.48 -6.27
CA SER A 289 5.40 -33.66 -7.11
C SER A 289 5.19 -34.23 -8.50
N ALA A 290 4.09 -33.80 -9.12
CA ALA A 290 3.75 -34.06 -10.51
C ALA A 290 3.25 -32.75 -11.15
N LYS A 291 3.44 -32.62 -12.47
CA LYS A 291 3.08 -31.41 -13.22
C LYS A 291 2.17 -31.74 -14.39
N LEU A 292 1.20 -30.86 -14.63
CA LEU A 292 0.41 -30.80 -15.84
C LEU A 292 0.68 -29.47 -16.55
N VAL A 293 0.77 -29.52 -17.88
CA VAL A 293 0.88 -28.33 -18.73
C VAL A 293 -0.39 -28.25 -19.58
N ILE A 294 -1.10 -27.13 -19.47
CA ILE A 294 -2.36 -26.89 -20.15
C ILE A 294 -2.28 -25.53 -20.84
N GLU A 295 -2.53 -25.50 -22.13
CA GLU A 295 -2.64 -24.27 -22.91
C GLU A 295 -4.10 -23.78 -22.86
N ARG A 296 -4.36 -22.62 -22.25
CA ARG A 296 -5.67 -21.97 -22.35
C ARG A 296 -5.67 -21.08 -23.59
N VAL A 297 -6.52 -21.38 -24.55
CA VAL A 297 -6.73 -20.54 -25.74
C VAL A 297 -7.91 -19.61 -25.51
N ALA A 298 -7.92 -18.47 -26.20
CA ALA A 298 -9.02 -17.52 -26.12
C ALA A 298 -10.30 -18.14 -26.70
N GLY A 299 -11.41 -17.96 -25.98
CA GLY A 299 -12.74 -18.41 -26.43
C GLY A 299 -13.31 -17.52 -27.53
N GLN A 300 -14.43 -17.94 -28.11
CA GLN A 300 -15.14 -17.12 -29.10
C GLN A 300 -15.87 -15.96 -28.43
N ALA A 301 -15.55 -14.73 -28.85
CA ALA A 301 -16.21 -13.51 -28.39
C ALA A 301 -17.68 -13.47 -28.85
N ALA A 302 -18.61 -13.31 -27.90
CA ALA A 302 -20.03 -13.14 -28.18
C ALA A 302 -20.59 -11.81 -27.64
N LYS A 303 -20.11 -11.35 -26.49
CA LYS A 303 -20.58 -10.12 -25.83
C LYS A 303 -19.46 -9.46 -25.04
N ILE A 304 -19.51 -8.13 -24.89
CA ILE A 304 -18.71 -7.41 -23.88
C ILE A 304 -19.58 -7.12 -22.65
N GLN A 305 -18.99 -7.21 -21.46
CA GLN A 305 -19.67 -7.01 -20.20
C GLN A 305 -18.81 -6.14 -19.27
N ILE A 306 -19.43 -5.14 -18.65
CA ILE A 306 -18.83 -4.40 -17.54
C ILE A 306 -19.40 -4.99 -16.24
N VAL A 307 -18.53 -5.40 -15.33
CA VAL A 307 -18.95 -5.89 -14.01
C VAL A 307 -19.21 -4.67 -13.13
N ALA A 308 -20.47 -4.43 -12.78
CA ALA A 308 -20.87 -3.29 -11.96
C ALA A 308 -20.29 -3.40 -10.54
N PRO A 309 -19.85 -2.29 -9.93
CA PRO A 309 -19.38 -2.29 -8.56
C PRO A 309 -20.52 -2.60 -7.57
N GLU A 310 -20.17 -3.18 -6.43
CA GLU A 310 -21.11 -3.41 -5.34
C GLU A 310 -21.41 -2.09 -4.60
N GLY A 311 -22.43 -1.38 -5.07
CA GLY A 311 -22.91 -0.14 -4.44
C GLY A 311 -22.23 1.14 -4.95
N PRO A 312 -22.43 2.27 -4.27
CA PRO A 312 -21.91 3.55 -4.70
C PRO A 312 -20.39 3.64 -4.54
N VAL A 313 -19.76 4.40 -5.43
CA VAL A 313 -18.31 4.61 -5.49
C VAL A 313 -17.97 5.91 -4.77
N VAL A 314 -16.92 5.93 -3.95
CA VAL A 314 -16.53 7.14 -3.24
C VAL A 314 -15.77 8.09 -4.18
N ALA A 315 -16.07 9.39 -4.13
CA ALA A 315 -15.38 10.41 -4.93
C ALA A 315 -13.85 10.33 -4.76
N GLY A 316 -13.13 10.35 -5.89
CA GLY A 316 -11.66 10.23 -5.93
C GLY A 316 -11.08 8.86 -5.57
N SER A 317 -11.91 7.86 -5.24
CA SER A 317 -11.43 6.51 -4.92
C SER A 317 -11.08 5.70 -6.17
N THR A 318 -10.22 4.70 -6.01
CA THR A 318 -9.92 3.72 -7.06
C THR A 318 -10.56 2.38 -6.71
N ILE A 319 -11.39 1.85 -7.60
CA ILE A 319 -12.09 0.57 -7.45
C ILE A 319 -11.78 -0.37 -8.61
N ASP A 320 -11.94 -1.67 -8.38
CA ASP A 320 -11.94 -2.64 -9.47
C ASP A 320 -13.22 -2.48 -10.30
N LEU A 321 -13.06 -2.32 -11.61
CA LEU A 321 -14.15 -2.27 -12.59
C LEU A 321 -13.79 -3.18 -13.78
N PRO A 322 -13.89 -4.52 -13.60
CA PRO A 322 -13.56 -5.47 -14.63
C PRO A 322 -14.44 -5.30 -15.88
N VAL A 323 -13.80 -5.31 -17.04
CA VAL A 323 -14.47 -5.34 -18.35
C VAL A 323 -14.03 -6.61 -19.06
N LEU A 324 -14.99 -7.48 -19.35
CA LEU A 324 -14.76 -8.82 -19.86
C LEU A 324 -15.38 -8.98 -21.24
N VAL A 325 -14.69 -9.68 -22.12
CA VAL A 325 -15.29 -10.24 -23.34
C VAL A 325 -15.72 -11.66 -23.01
N VAL A 326 -17.01 -11.93 -23.12
CA VAL A 326 -17.62 -13.20 -22.75
C VAL A 326 -18.17 -13.95 -23.96
N ASP A 327 -18.26 -15.28 -23.83
CA ASP A 327 -18.89 -16.16 -24.81
C ASP A 327 -20.42 -16.12 -24.73
N ALA A 328 -21.10 -16.99 -25.48
CA ALA A 328 -22.56 -17.02 -25.54
C ALA A 328 -23.21 -17.45 -24.20
N GLU A 329 -22.45 -18.17 -23.37
CA GLU A 329 -22.83 -18.65 -22.05
C GLU A 329 -22.47 -17.66 -20.93
N GLY A 330 -21.75 -16.59 -21.25
CA GLY A 330 -21.32 -15.55 -20.32
C GLY A 330 -20.00 -15.84 -19.60
N ALA A 331 -19.23 -16.84 -20.05
CA ALA A 331 -17.90 -17.12 -19.50
C ALA A 331 -16.83 -16.23 -20.14
N ASP A 332 -15.84 -15.85 -19.35
CA ASP A 332 -14.72 -15.02 -19.81
C ASP A 332 -13.87 -15.72 -20.88
N THR A 333 -13.77 -15.08 -22.05
CA THR A 333 -12.99 -15.57 -23.19
C THR A 333 -11.49 -15.32 -23.04
N GLY A 334 -11.08 -14.45 -22.12
CA GLY A 334 -9.69 -14.03 -21.91
C GLY A 334 -9.16 -13.03 -22.95
N LEU A 335 -10.02 -12.47 -23.80
CA LEU A 335 -9.67 -11.40 -24.73
C LEU A 335 -9.58 -10.06 -23.99
N THR A 336 -8.49 -9.32 -24.19
CA THR A 336 -8.15 -8.14 -23.37
C THR A 336 -8.13 -6.81 -24.13
N ASP A 337 -8.29 -6.80 -25.45
CA ASP A 337 -8.24 -5.57 -26.27
C ASP A 337 -9.55 -4.77 -26.22
N VAL A 338 -10.05 -4.54 -25.01
CA VAL A 338 -11.25 -3.76 -24.73
C VAL A 338 -10.92 -2.27 -24.67
N LYS A 339 -11.82 -1.44 -25.18
CA LYS A 339 -11.74 0.01 -25.06
C LYS A 339 -12.82 0.50 -24.12
N VAL A 340 -12.41 1.17 -23.05
CA VAL A 340 -13.31 1.72 -22.03
C VAL A 340 -13.28 3.23 -22.09
N ASP A 341 -14.44 3.85 -22.22
CA ASP A 341 -14.67 5.27 -22.08
C ASP A 341 -15.42 5.52 -20.77
N ALA A 342 -14.69 6.03 -19.78
CA ALA A 342 -15.24 6.40 -18.48
C ALA A 342 -15.85 7.81 -18.47
N GLY A 343 -15.68 8.62 -19.53
CA GLY A 343 -16.23 9.97 -19.61
C GLY A 343 -15.93 10.83 -18.38
N GLU A 344 -16.96 11.50 -17.86
CA GLU A 344 -16.86 12.31 -16.63
C GLU A 344 -16.85 11.48 -15.34
N ALA A 345 -17.03 10.16 -15.42
CA ALA A 345 -17.00 9.28 -14.26
C ALA A 345 -15.59 9.12 -13.68
N GLY A 346 -14.55 9.42 -14.46
CA GLY A 346 -13.16 9.36 -14.03
C GLY A 346 -12.23 8.77 -15.09
N THR A 347 -11.17 8.10 -14.65
CA THR A 347 -10.20 7.45 -15.54
C THR A 347 -10.18 5.94 -15.34
N TRP A 348 -10.13 5.19 -16.43
CA TRP A 348 -10.05 3.73 -16.39
C TRP A 348 -8.71 3.24 -16.91
N ALA A 349 -8.06 2.34 -16.17
CA ALA A 349 -6.81 1.70 -16.56
C ALA A 349 -6.69 0.32 -15.90
N GLU A 350 -6.24 -0.68 -16.67
CA GLU A 350 -5.91 -2.02 -16.18
C GLU A 350 -7.04 -2.67 -15.33
N GLY A 351 -8.30 -2.51 -15.75
CA GLY A 351 -9.45 -3.09 -15.03
C GLY A 351 -9.87 -2.32 -13.78
N LYS A 352 -9.33 -1.12 -13.55
CA LYS A 352 -9.67 -0.26 -12.42
C LYS A 352 -10.22 1.09 -12.88
N LEU A 353 -11.18 1.61 -12.13
CA LEU A 353 -11.70 2.97 -12.27
C LEU A 353 -11.18 3.84 -11.12
N THR A 354 -10.53 4.95 -11.44
CA THR A 354 -10.32 6.06 -10.52
C THR A 354 -11.48 7.03 -10.71
N ALA A 355 -12.36 7.10 -9.72
CA ALA A 355 -13.59 7.87 -9.75
C ALA A 355 -13.32 9.38 -9.79
N ALA A 356 -14.21 10.13 -10.43
CA ALA A 356 -14.20 11.59 -10.42
C ALA A 356 -14.36 12.15 -8.99
N THR A 357 -13.97 13.41 -8.82
CA THR A 357 -14.07 14.12 -7.54
C THR A 357 -15.45 14.69 -7.27
N LYS A 358 -16.33 14.76 -8.27
CA LYS A 358 -17.69 15.27 -8.13
C LYS A 358 -18.67 14.12 -7.91
N ALA A 359 -19.53 14.24 -6.90
CA ALA A 359 -20.61 13.29 -6.67
C ALA A 359 -21.71 13.40 -7.74
N GLY A 360 -22.30 12.28 -8.13
CA GLY A 360 -23.31 12.23 -9.18
C GLY A 360 -23.50 10.83 -9.78
N LYS A 361 -24.38 10.74 -10.77
CA LYS A 361 -24.58 9.52 -11.56
C LYS A 361 -23.87 9.65 -12.89
N TYR A 362 -23.15 8.60 -13.27
CA TYR A 362 -22.31 8.58 -14.46
C TYR A 362 -22.49 7.28 -15.24
N THR A 363 -22.30 7.34 -16.55
CA THR A 363 -22.35 6.18 -17.44
C THR A 363 -20.96 5.88 -17.97
N ILE A 364 -20.53 4.63 -17.84
CA ILE A 364 -19.29 4.13 -18.42
C ILE A 364 -19.65 3.23 -19.60
N THR A 365 -18.92 3.37 -20.70
CA THR A 365 -19.12 2.59 -21.93
C THR A 365 -17.87 1.77 -22.24
N ALA A 366 -18.06 0.51 -22.62
CA ALA A 366 -17.01 -0.38 -23.07
C ALA A 366 -17.31 -0.93 -24.47
N SER A 367 -16.28 -1.10 -25.28
CA SER A 367 -16.37 -1.61 -26.64
C SER A 367 -15.26 -2.61 -26.95
N TYR A 368 -15.57 -3.54 -27.84
CA TYR A 368 -14.64 -4.52 -28.41
C TYR A 368 -14.98 -4.67 -29.90
N GLU A 369 -13.97 -4.93 -30.74
CA GLU A 369 -14.15 -4.97 -32.20
C GLU A 369 -15.22 -6.00 -32.60
N GLY A 370 -16.18 -5.55 -33.41
CA GLY A 370 -17.24 -6.41 -33.95
C GLY A 370 -18.37 -6.77 -32.97
N LEU A 371 -18.35 -6.29 -31.73
CA LEU A 371 -19.41 -6.51 -30.73
C LEU A 371 -20.20 -5.23 -30.42
N GLU A 372 -21.44 -5.40 -29.95
CA GLU A 372 -22.24 -4.30 -29.40
C GLU A 372 -21.60 -3.76 -28.11
N THR A 373 -21.67 -2.44 -27.90
CA THR A 373 -21.10 -1.79 -26.72
C THR A 373 -21.85 -2.15 -25.44
N ALA A 374 -21.14 -2.32 -24.34
CA ALA A 374 -21.73 -2.43 -23.01
C ALA A 374 -21.71 -1.08 -22.30
N THR A 375 -22.76 -0.80 -21.53
CA THR A 375 -22.82 0.37 -20.65
C THR A 375 -23.14 -0.06 -19.23
N VAL A 376 -22.63 0.71 -18.27
CA VAL A 376 -22.99 0.58 -16.85
C VAL A 376 -23.19 1.97 -16.26
N GLU A 377 -24.21 2.12 -15.42
CA GLU A 377 -24.39 3.32 -14.61
C GLU A 377 -23.77 3.10 -13.23
N ILE A 378 -22.99 4.08 -12.78
CA ILE A 378 -22.43 4.12 -11.43
C ILE A 378 -22.88 5.39 -10.72
N GLU A 379 -22.96 5.33 -9.40
CA GLU A 379 -23.23 6.48 -8.55
C GLU A 379 -21.97 6.79 -7.74
N ILE A 380 -21.42 7.99 -7.94
CA ILE A 380 -20.32 8.52 -7.13
C ILE A 380 -20.91 9.33 -5.98
N VAL A 381 -20.52 9.00 -4.75
CA VAL A 381 -20.97 9.67 -3.53
C VAL A 381 -19.82 10.43 -2.87
N ALA A 382 -20.17 11.37 -1.98
CA ALA A 382 -19.20 12.13 -1.20
C ALA A 382 -18.31 11.20 -0.36
N GLY A 383 -17.05 11.61 -0.18
CA GLY A 383 -16.09 10.97 0.71
C GLY A 383 -16.36 11.23 2.19
N PRO A 384 -15.38 10.89 3.06
CA PRO A 384 -15.46 11.17 4.49
C PRO A 384 -15.69 12.67 4.75
N LEU A 385 -16.44 12.97 5.81
CA LEU A 385 -16.65 14.34 6.27
C LEU A 385 -15.29 14.99 6.57
N ALA A 386 -14.98 16.08 5.87
CA ALA A 386 -13.72 16.80 6.00
C ALA A 386 -13.91 18.18 6.65
N LYS A 387 -15.02 18.86 6.35
CA LYS A 387 -15.28 20.23 6.81
C LYS A 387 -16.78 20.47 7.03
N VAL A 388 -17.10 21.42 7.91
CA VAL A 388 -18.42 22.04 7.96
C VAL A 388 -18.37 23.44 7.39
N GLU A 389 -19.36 23.77 6.58
CA GLU A 389 -19.52 25.10 5.99
C GLU A 389 -20.95 25.59 6.16
N ALA A 390 -21.11 26.91 6.23
CA ALA A 390 -22.41 27.53 6.08
C ALA A 390 -22.72 27.65 4.58
N GLU A 391 -23.97 27.36 4.19
CA GLU A 391 -24.45 27.51 2.81
C GLU A 391 -24.31 28.97 2.33
N THR A 392 -24.31 29.92 3.27
CA THR A 392 -23.94 31.33 3.05
C THR A 392 -22.77 31.69 3.95
N LYS A 393 -21.66 32.19 3.37
CA LYS A 393 -20.39 32.39 4.08
C LYS A 393 -20.46 33.42 5.22
N SER A 394 -21.29 34.45 5.09
CA SER A 394 -21.45 35.51 6.09
C SER A 394 -22.91 35.95 6.14
N VAL A 395 -23.46 36.18 7.34
CA VAL A 395 -24.87 36.55 7.52
C VAL A 395 -25.07 37.67 8.54
N LYS A 396 -26.17 38.41 8.41
CA LYS A 396 -26.54 39.46 9.36
C LYS A 396 -26.97 38.88 10.72
N PRO A 397 -26.74 39.58 11.85
CA PRO A 397 -27.26 39.18 13.15
C PRO A 397 -28.77 38.91 13.12
N GLY A 398 -29.17 37.75 13.64
CA GLY A 398 -30.55 37.27 13.72
C GLY A 398 -31.02 36.46 12.51
N THR A 399 -30.22 36.32 11.46
CA THR A 399 -30.55 35.51 10.28
C THR A 399 -30.14 34.06 10.48
N ALA A 400 -31.03 33.12 10.14
CA ALA A 400 -30.72 31.70 10.13
C ALA A 400 -29.91 31.33 8.88
N VAL A 401 -28.84 30.55 9.06
CA VAL A 401 -28.04 30.00 7.97
C VAL A 401 -27.93 28.49 8.09
N LYS A 402 -28.06 27.80 6.95
CA LYS A 402 -27.96 26.35 6.89
C LYS A 402 -26.50 25.90 6.94
N LEU A 403 -26.22 24.87 7.74
CA LEU A 403 -24.94 24.20 7.81
C LEU A 403 -24.95 22.97 6.89
N ILE A 404 -23.84 22.75 6.20
CA ILE A 404 -23.58 21.58 5.39
C ILE A 404 -22.25 20.95 5.80
N GLY A 405 -22.22 19.63 5.86
CA GLY A 405 -20.96 18.89 5.93
C GLY A 405 -20.49 18.59 4.51
N VAL A 406 -19.20 18.79 4.24
CA VAL A 406 -18.60 18.51 2.95
C VAL A 406 -17.37 17.61 3.08
N ASP A 407 -17.09 16.84 2.03
CA ASP A 407 -15.84 16.10 1.91
C ASP A 407 -14.69 17.01 1.44
N GLN A 408 -13.51 16.44 1.25
CA GLN A 408 -12.32 17.18 0.80
C GLN A 408 -12.45 17.82 -0.60
N TYR A 409 -13.46 17.42 -1.38
CA TYR A 409 -13.73 17.93 -2.72
C TYR A 409 -14.92 18.89 -2.75
N GLY A 410 -15.52 19.21 -1.60
CA GLY A 410 -16.69 20.07 -1.49
C GLY A 410 -18.02 19.37 -1.79
N ASN A 411 -18.04 18.03 -1.90
CA ASN A 411 -19.30 17.31 -2.07
C ASN A 411 -20.05 17.25 -0.75
N LYS A 412 -21.37 17.49 -0.80
CA LYS A 412 -22.24 17.41 0.37
C LYS A 412 -22.27 15.99 0.94
N VAL A 413 -21.93 15.87 2.21
CA VAL A 413 -22.02 14.63 2.98
C VAL A 413 -23.38 14.57 3.65
N GLU A 414 -24.17 13.56 3.32
CA GLU A 414 -25.52 13.38 3.88
C GLU A 414 -25.49 12.81 5.31
N GLY A 415 -26.50 13.14 6.11
CA GLY A 415 -26.68 12.61 7.47
C GLY A 415 -25.61 13.07 8.47
N VAL A 416 -25.16 14.32 8.35
CA VAL A 416 -24.29 14.99 9.33
C VAL A 416 -25.17 15.70 10.35
N THR A 417 -24.84 15.58 11.63
CA THR A 417 -25.48 16.32 12.73
C THR A 417 -24.56 17.45 13.18
N PHE A 418 -25.14 18.60 13.55
CA PHE A 418 -24.38 19.81 13.91
C PHE A 418 -24.54 20.17 15.38
N ALA A 419 -23.48 20.72 15.96
CA ALA A 419 -23.43 21.23 17.32
C ALA A 419 -22.51 22.46 17.40
N GLU A 420 -22.74 23.30 18.40
CA GLU A 420 -21.84 24.40 18.73
C GLU A 420 -20.51 23.83 19.27
N ALA A 421 -19.39 24.47 18.92
CA ALA A 421 -18.10 24.04 19.45
C ALA A 421 -17.92 24.36 20.95
N GLU A 422 -18.67 25.33 21.45
CA GLU A 422 -18.68 25.81 22.83
C GLU A 422 -20.03 26.48 23.12
N ASP A 423 -20.35 26.69 24.41
CA ASP A 423 -21.61 27.32 24.80
C ASP A 423 -21.63 28.82 24.42
N TYR A 424 -22.44 29.19 23.44
CA TYR A 424 -22.59 30.58 23.03
C TYR A 424 -23.81 31.24 23.67
N ALA A 425 -23.60 32.37 24.36
CA ALA A 425 -24.72 33.12 24.96
C ALA A 425 -25.63 33.83 23.93
N ASN A 426 -25.17 34.00 22.69
CA ASN A 426 -25.86 34.78 21.64
C ASN A 426 -25.96 34.01 20.31
N ALA A 427 -25.73 32.69 20.32
CA ALA A 427 -25.86 31.84 19.15
C ALA A 427 -26.47 30.51 19.57
N PHE A 428 -27.17 29.84 18.65
CA PHE A 428 -27.61 28.46 18.85
C PHE A 428 -27.74 27.71 17.53
N ILE A 429 -27.73 26.37 17.60
CA ILE A 429 -28.05 25.49 16.46
C ILE A 429 -29.38 24.75 16.71
N GLU A 430 -30.29 24.82 15.75
CA GLU A 430 -31.52 24.02 15.70
C GLU A 430 -31.53 23.15 14.43
N GLY A 431 -31.30 21.85 14.58
CA GLY A 431 -31.17 20.93 13.45
C GLY A 431 -29.91 21.21 12.61
N ASP A 432 -30.10 21.68 11.38
CA ASP A 432 -29.03 22.12 10.48
C ASP A 432 -28.96 23.65 10.35
N GLN A 433 -29.70 24.41 11.17
CA GLN A 433 -29.71 25.87 11.12
C GLN A 433 -28.91 26.47 12.27
N PHE A 434 -27.99 27.37 11.94
CA PHE A 434 -27.26 28.20 12.89
C PHE A 434 -27.88 29.61 12.91
N ILE A 435 -28.12 30.16 14.10
CA ILE A 435 -28.61 31.52 14.31
C ILE A 435 -27.75 32.20 15.36
N ALA A 436 -27.30 33.42 15.09
CA ALA A 436 -26.57 34.23 16.05
C ALA A 436 -27.03 35.70 16.02
N THR A 437 -27.21 36.30 17.20
CA THR A 437 -27.79 37.64 17.36
C THR A 437 -26.74 38.74 17.55
N LYS A 438 -25.45 38.40 17.52
CA LYS A 438 -24.35 39.37 17.62
C LYS A 438 -23.30 39.10 16.55
N PRO A 439 -22.65 40.15 16.02
CA PRO A 439 -21.49 40.00 15.15
C PRO A 439 -20.38 39.19 15.79
N GLY A 440 -19.66 38.44 14.97
CA GLY A 440 -18.53 37.61 15.36
C GLY A 440 -18.40 36.34 14.52
N THR A 441 -17.29 35.63 14.73
CA THR A 441 -17.02 34.33 14.12
C THR A 441 -17.30 33.22 15.13
N TYR A 442 -18.18 32.29 14.76
CA TYR A 442 -18.62 31.20 15.63
C TYR A 442 -18.12 29.87 15.10
N LYS A 443 -17.59 29.01 15.98
CA LYS A 443 -17.14 27.68 15.61
C LYS A 443 -18.28 26.68 15.74
N VAL A 444 -18.40 25.81 14.74
CA VAL A 444 -19.41 24.75 14.70
C VAL A 444 -18.73 23.41 14.43
N ILE A 445 -19.34 22.33 14.92
CA ILE A 445 -18.85 20.97 14.76
C ILE A 445 -19.91 20.16 14.03
N GLY A 446 -19.52 19.47 12.96
CA GLY A 446 -20.32 18.47 12.28
C GLY A 446 -19.84 17.09 12.68
N THR A 447 -20.77 16.18 12.93
CA THR A 447 -20.48 14.78 13.27
C THR A 447 -21.21 13.87 12.29
N LYS A 448 -20.49 12.89 11.73
CA LYS A 448 -21.04 11.82 10.89
C LYS A 448 -20.81 10.47 11.55
N GLY A 449 -21.88 9.72 11.79
CA GLY A 449 -21.85 8.42 12.47
C GLY A 449 -22.11 8.51 13.99
N GLU A 450 -22.02 7.38 14.68
CA GLU A 450 -22.26 7.26 16.12
C GLU A 450 -21.11 6.51 16.80
N GLY A 451 -20.89 6.75 18.09
CA GLY A 451 -19.88 6.04 18.89
C GLY A 451 -18.44 6.49 18.60
N GLU A 452 -17.49 5.57 18.80
CA GLU A 452 -16.04 5.84 18.65
C GLU A 452 -15.61 6.00 17.18
N GLU A 453 -16.41 5.52 16.23
CA GLU A 453 -16.15 5.61 14.77
C GLU A 453 -16.71 6.91 14.15
N ALA A 454 -17.30 7.80 14.95
CA ALA A 454 -17.89 9.03 14.45
C ALA A 454 -16.81 10.02 13.98
N VAL A 455 -16.91 10.45 12.72
CA VAL A 455 -16.01 11.45 12.13
C VAL A 455 -16.52 12.84 12.47
N LYS A 456 -15.64 13.69 13.01
CA LYS A 456 -15.94 15.08 13.35
C LYS A 456 -15.14 16.04 12.47
N ALA A 457 -15.79 17.10 12.05
CA ALA A 457 -15.15 18.20 11.36
C ALA A 457 -15.58 19.55 11.94
N GLU A 458 -14.66 20.50 11.97
CA GLU A 458 -14.93 21.86 12.41
C GLU A 458 -15.29 22.75 11.21
N GLY A 459 -16.06 23.78 11.50
CA GLY A 459 -16.43 24.85 10.58
C GLY A 459 -16.55 26.17 11.32
N THR A 460 -16.65 27.25 10.56
CA THR A 460 -16.90 28.59 11.10
C THR A 460 -18.08 29.22 10.39
N VAL A 461 -18.92 29.91 11.16
CA VAL A 461 -19.97 30.78 10.65
C VAL A 461 -19.63 32.22 11.03
N SER A 462 -19.54 33.09 10.03
CA SER A 462 -19.31 34.52 10.25
C SER A 462 -20.63 35.27 10.30
N VAL A 463 -20.81 36.09 11.33
CA VAL A 463 -21.93 37.00 11.47
C VAL A 463 -21.37 38.41 11.44
N PHE A 464 -21.73 39.18 10.41
CA PHE A 464 -21.09 40.47 10.18
C PHE A 464 -21.70 41.61 11.00
N GLY A 465 -20.87 42.57 11.38
CA GLY A 465 -21.24 43.83 12.01
C GLY A 465 -21.45 44.96 11.01
N GLU A 466 -21.35 46.20 11.48
CA GLU A 466 -21.33 47.37 10.58
C GLU A 466 -20.02 47.39 9.78
N HIS A 467 -20.12 47.81 8.51
CA HIS A 467 -18.97 48.04 7.63
C HIS A 467 -17.99 49.02 8.28
N ALA A 468 -16.75 48.58 8.45
CA ALA A 468 -15.70 49.33 9.15
C ALA A 468 -14.40 49.47 8.35
N SER A 469 -14.12 48.55 7.41
CA SER A 469 -12.92 48.55 6.57
C SER A 469 -13.18 47.77 5.27
N PHE A 470 -12.18 47.71 4.40
CA PHE A 470 -12.13 46.78 3.26
C PHE A 470 -10.98 45.80 3.40
N ASP A 471 -11.18 44.57 2.91
CA ASP A 471 -10.11 43.64 2.55
C ASP A 471 -9.93 43.66 1.04
N ILE A 472 -8.68 43.71 0.56
CA ILE A 472 -8.38 43.76 -0.88
C ILE A 472 -7.80 42.40 -1.27
N VAL A 473 -8.47 41.69 -2.18
CA VAL A 473 -8.09 40.32 -2.55
C VAL A 473 -7.78 40.26 -4.03
N ILE A 474 -6.60 39.74 -4.34
CA ILE A 474 -6.19 39.36 -5.69
C ILE A 474 -5.84 37.87 -5.62
N GLU A 475 -6.61 37.03 -6.34
CA GLU A 475 -6.45 35.56 -6.27
C GLU A 475 -5.17 35.08 -6.97
N ASP A 476 -4.75 35.79 -8.02
CA ASP A 476 -3.57 35.46 -8.83
C ASP A 476 -2.38 36.36 -8.48
N GLU A 477 -1.17 35.85 -8.67
CA GLU A 477 0.04 36.67 -8.55
C GLU A 477 0.10 37.73 -9.66
N LEU A 478 0.40 38.98 -9.29
CA LEU A 478 0.56 40.06 -10.24
C LEU A 478 1.85 39.89 -11.05
N VAL A 479 1.73 39.48 -12.31
CA VAL A 479 2.85 39.34 -13.26
C VAL A 479 2.88 40.52 -14.23
N ALA A 480 4.05 41.16 -14.35
CA ALA A 480 4.33 42.26 -15.27
C ALA A 480 4.42 41.81 -16.74
N ASN A 481 3.32 41.29 -17.31
CA ASN A 481 3.25 40.81 -18.69
C ASN A 481 2.42 41.70 -19.64
N GLY A 482 1.76 42.74 -19.14
CA GLY A 482 0.91 43.66 -19.91
C GLY A 482 -0.36 43.05 -20.49
N ALA A 483 -0.51 41.73 -20.46
CA ALA A 483 -1.56 40.99 -21.15
C ALA A 483 -2.63 40.42 -20.21
N THR A 484 -2.25 40.07 -18.98
CA THR A 484 -3.17 39.51 -17.99
C THR A 484 -4.02 40.59 -17.38
N GLU A 485 -5.33 40.36 -17.40
CA GLU A 485 -6.31 41.15 -16.66
C GLU A 485 -6.58 40.44 -15.35
N TYR A 486 -6.25 41.10 -14.24
CA TYR A 486 -6.49 40.60 -12.89
C TYR A 486 -7.76 41.23 -12.33
N GLU A 487 -8.52 40.44 -11.58
CA GLU A 487 -9.65 40.93 -10.80
C GLU A 487 -9.17 41.26 -9.38
N VAL A 488 -9.28 42.54 -9.00
CA VAL A 488 -9.04 43.01 -7.64
C VAL A 488 -10.41 43.12 -6.97
N LYS A 489 -10.68 42.21 -6.03
CA LYS A 489 -11.93 42.18 -5.26
C LYS A 489 -11.73 42.98 -3.99
N VAL A 490 -12.51 44.04 -3.83
CA VAL A 490 -12.56 44.83 -2.61
C VAL A 490 -13.80 44.39 -1.83
N VAL A 491 -13.58 43.75 -0.69
CA VAL A 491 -14.62 43.16 0.15
C VAL A 491 -14.86 44.06 1.36
N ALA A 492 -16.07 44.57 1.53
CA ALA A 492 -16.45 45.30 2.73
C ALA A 492 -16.40 44.37 3.94
N VAL A 493 -15.69 44.76 4.98
CA VAL A 493 -15.54 43.98 6.22
C VAL A 493 -15.92 44.78 7.46
N ASP A 494 -16.37 44.07 8.48
CA ASP A 494 -16.61 44.66 9.80
C ASP A 494 -15.30 44.82 10.59
N LYS A 495 -15.41 45.35 11.81
CA LYS A 495 -14.26 45.56 12.71
C LYS A 495 -13.49 44.29 13.09
N ASP A 496 -14.09 43.12 12.89
CA ASP A 496 -13.52 41.81 13.22
C ASP A 496 -13.04 41.08 11.94
N GLY A 497 -13.11 41.73 10.76
CA GLY A 497 -12.69 41.20 9.47
C GLY A 497 -13.73 40.29 8.79
N ASN A 498 -14.98 40.24 9.26
CA ASN A 498 -16.01 39.45 8.59
C ASN A 498 -16.60 40.22 7.40
N ALA A 499 -16.80 39.54 6.27
CA ALA A 499 -17.42 40.12 5.08
C ALA A 499 -18.86 40.60 5.36
N VAL A 500 -19.13 41.88 5.08
CA VAL A 500 -20.42 42.55 5.26
C VAL A 500 -21.19 42.45 3.95
N THR A 501 -22.04 41.42 3.83
CA THR A 501 -22.64 41.05 2.54
C THR A 501 -23.95 41.76 2.23
N ASP A 502 -24.36 42.75 3.02
CA ASP A 502 -25.53 43.62 2.74
C ASP A 502 -25.14 45.06 2.38
N PHE A 503 -23.85 45.28 2.07
CA PHE A 503 -23.33 46.58 1.68
C PHE A 503 -23.41 46.76 0.15
N ASP A 504 -24.19 47.76 -0.27
CA ASP A 504 -24.23 48.25 -1.66
C ASP A 504 -23.82 49.72 -1.68
N GLY A 505 -22.67 50.04 -2.28
CA GLY A 505 -22.16 51.41 -2.37
C GLY A 505 -20.93 51.58 -3.27
N GLU A 506 -20.73 52.80 -3.76
CA GLU A 506 -19.67 53.13 -4.72
C GLU A 506 -18.29 53.17 -4.06
N VAL A 507 -17.45 52.20 -4.37
CA VAL A 507 -16.07 52.09 -3.90
C VAL A 507 -15.13 52.67 -4.95
N THR A 508 -14.14 53.46 -4.52
CA THR A 508 -13.02 53.89 -5.37
C THR A 508 -11.79 53.04 -5.06
N LEU A 509 -10.97 52.74 -6.07
CA LEU A 509 -9.69 52.05 -5.89
C LEU A 509 -8.56 52.89 -6.48
N ASP A 510 -7.74 53.46 -5.62
CA ASP A 510 -6.54 54.19 -6.01
C ASP A 510 -5.33 53.25 -5.99
N THR A 511 -4.36 53.46 -6.88
CA THR A 511 -3.09 52.72 -6.88
C THR A 511 -1.88 53.65 -6.93
N ASN A 512 -0.77 53.25 -6.30
CA ASN A 512 0.51 53.98 -6.38
C ASN A 512 1.22 53.80 -7.75
N VAL A 513 0.76 52.85 -8.55
CA VAL A 513 1.21 52.55 -9.93
C VAL A 513 0.01 52.60 -10.88
N ASP A 514 0.17 53.13 -12.09
CA ASP A 514 -0.92 53.33 -13.06
C ASP A 514 -1.39 52.00 -13.69
N LEU A 515 -2.17 51.22 -12.93
CA LEU A 515 -2.58 49.84 -13.26
C LEU A 515 -4.08 49.68 -13.52
N VAL A 516 -4.91 50.61 -13.01
CA VAL A 516 -6.36 50.42 -12.91
C VAL A 516 -7.06 51.02 -14.11
N SER A 517 -7.94 50.26 -14.75
CA SER A 517 -8.89 50.79 -15.72
C SER A 517 -10.23 51.08 -15.04
N GLY A 518 -10.36 52.25 -14.41
CA GLY A 518 -11.61 52.74 -13.82
C GLY A 518 -11.49 53.11 -12.35
N ASP A 519 -11.97 54.32 -12.00
CA ASP A 519 -11.72 54.90 -10.68
C ASP A 519 -12.76 54.47 -9.62
N LYS A 520 -13.90 53.89 -10.05
CA LYS A 520 -15.11 53.67 -9.24
C LYS A 520 -15.92 52.44 -9.67
N VAL A 521 -16.35 51.61 -8.72
CA VAL A 521 -17.22 50.44 -8.93
C VAL A 521 -18.25 50.35 -7.80
N GLU A 522 -19.51 50.07 -8.13
CA GLU A 522 -20.54 49.76 -7.13
C GLU A 522 -20.30 48.38 -6.54
N ALA A 523 -20.24 48.28 -5.22
CA ALA A 523 -20.24 46.99 -4.53
C ALA A 523 -21.63 46.37 -4.61
N GLU A 524 -21.70 45.07 -4.90
CA GLU A 524 -22.90 44.25 -4.78
C GLU A 524 -22.64 43.18 -3.72
N ASP A 525 -23.57 43.04 -2.75
CA ASP A 525 -23.44 42.10 -1.63
C ASP A 525 -22.06 42.22 -0.92
N GLY A 526 -21.59 43.45 -0.74
CA GLY A 526 -20.34 43.75 -0.07
C GLY A 526 -19.07 43.62 -0.91
N VAL A 527 -19.16 43.30 -2.20
CA VAL A 527 -17.97 43.09 -3.06
C VAL A 527 -17.98 44.04 -4.25
N ALA A 528 -16.93 44.86 -4.37
CA ALA A 528 -16.63 45.64 -5.58
C ALA A 528 -15.47 44.97 -6.34
N THR A 529 -15.63 44.73 -7.63
CA THR A 529 -14.59 44.06 -8.45
C THR A 529 -14.00 45.04 -9.47
N PHE A 530 -12.71 45.30 -9.35
CA PHE A 530 -11.93 46.13 -10.27
C PHE A 530 -11.10 45.27 -11.20
N LYS A 531 -10.80 45.78 -12.39
CA LYS A 531 -9.94 45.12 -13.37
C LYS A 531 -8.66 45.90 -13.55
N VAL A 532 -7.53 45.20 -13.46
CA VAL A 532 -6.20 45.81 -13.54
C VAL A 532 -5.31 45.01 -14.48
N LYS A 533 -4.37 45.70 -15.13
CA LYS A 533 -3.31 45.08 -15.94
C LYS A 533 -1.98 45.62 -15.50
N VAL A 534 -0.99 44.75 -15.40
CA VAL A 534 0.36 45.14 -15.00
C VAL A 534 1.25 45.26 -16.23
N PRO A 535 1.65 46.49 -16.64
CA PRO A 535 2.56 46.68 -17.76
C PRO A 535 3.90 45.95 -17.56
N VAL A 536 4.54 45.62 -18.68
CA VAL A 536 5.90 45.05 -18.70
C VAL A 536 6.90 46.07 -18.12
N GLY A 537 7.91 45.60 -17.38
CA GLY A 537 8.95 46.44 -16.80
C GLY A 537 8.64 46.95 -15.38
N MET A 538 7.56 46.47 -14.76
CA MET A 538 7.18 46.79 -13.38
C MET A 538 7.57 45.70 -12.37
N GLU A 539 8.33 44.69 -12.80
CA GLU A 539 8.79 43.61 -11.93
C GLU A 539 9.64 44.12 -10.75
N GLY A 540 9.40 43.56 -9.57
CA GLY A 540 10.08 43.94 -8.33
C GLY A 540 9.56 45.22 -7.67
N LEU A 541 8.55 45.88 -8.24
CA LEU A 541 7.81 46.95 -7.57
C LEU A 541 6.71 46.38 -6.66
N GLU A 542 6.29 47.17 -5.67
CA GLU A 542 5.11 46.88 -4.84
C GLU A 542 3.94 47.77 -5.28
N ALA A 543 2.86 47.13 -5.74
CA ALA A 543 1.61 47.80 -6.06
C ALA A 543 0.78 47.97 -4.78
N GLU A 544 0.58 49.20 -4.34
CA GLU A 544 -0.29 49.56 -3.22
C GLU A 544 -1.65 49.94 -3.76
N PHE A 545 -2.68 49.18 -3.37
CA PHE A 545 -4.08 49.44 -3.68
C PHE A 545 -4.75 50.06 -2.46
N THR A 546 -5.42 51.19 -2.64
CA THR A 546 -6.17 51.86 -1.58
C THR A 546 -7.64 51.94 -1.97
N ALA A 547 -8.46 51.13 -1.31
CA ALA A 547 -9.90 51.18 -1.43
C ALA A 547 -10.46 52.29 -0.55
N LYS A 548 -11.42 53.07 -1.05
CA LYS A 548 -12.11 54.10 -0.27
C LYS A 548 -13.61 54.11 -0.53
N TYR A 549 -14.36 54.45 0.51
CA TYR A 549 -15.79 54.69 0.45
C TYR A 549 -16.17 55.83 1.40
N GLN A 550 -17.08 56.69 0.94
CA GLN A 550 -17.65 57.76 1.75
C GLN A 550 -19.15 57.87 1.44
N LYS A 551 -19.99 57.64 2.45
CA LYS A 551 -21.46 57.60 2.28
C LYS A 551 -22.06 58.93 1.85
N ASP A 552 -21.56 60.04 2.40
CA ASP A 552 -21.89 61.41 2.04
C ASP A 552 -20.74 62.36 2.41
N GLU A 553 -20.75 63.60 1.88
CA GLU A 553 -19.67 64.59 2.09
C GLU A 553 -19.37 64.92 3.58
N LYS A 554 -20.24 64.50 4.51
CA LYS A 554 -20.11 64.78 5.96
C LYS A 554 -19.73 63.54 6.76
N SER A 555 -19.76 62.36 6.16
CA SER A 555 -19.39 61.09 6.78
C SER A 555 -17.88 60.91 6.76
N ASP A 556 -17.35 60.15 7.71
CA ASP A 556 -15.95 59.75 7.69
C ASP A 556 -15.68 58.83 6.49
N VAL A 557 -14.47 58.91 5.93
CA VAL A 557 -14.02 58.04 4.84
C VAL A 557 -13.58 56.71 5.45
N ILE A 558 -14.15 55.61 4.96
CA ILE A 558 -13.64 54.26 5.23
C ILE A 558 -12.62 53.97 4.14
N GLU A 559 -11.38 53.67 4.54
CA GLU A 559 -10.31 53.32 3.61
C GLU A 559 -9.45 52.17 4.14
N ALA A 560 -8.92 51.38 3.22
CA ALA A 560 -7.95 50.33 3.50
C ALA A 560 -6.91 50.29 2.38
N THR A 561 -5.66 50.01 2.75
CA THR A 561 -4.54 49.91 1.80
C THR A 561 -3.86 48.56 1.95
N GLU A 562 -3.60 47.90 0.83
CA GLU A 562 -2.87 46.64 0.77
C GLU A 562 -1.84 46.63 -0.36
N SER A 563 -0.69 45.99 -0.12
CA SER A 563 0.47 46.00 -1.01
C SER A 563 0.70 44.61 -1.60
N PHE A 564 0.87 44.53 -2.91
CA PHE A 564 1.13 43.28 -3.63
C PHE A 564 2.43 43.40 -4.41
N GLU A 565 3.30 42.39 -4.28
CA GLU A 565 4.54 42.33 -5.04
C GLU A 565 4.26 42.00 -6.51
N ILE A 566 4.82 42.79 -7.42
CA ILE A 566 4.76 42.51 -8.84
C ILE A 566 5.91 41.56 -9.22
N LYS A 567 5.55 40.37 -9.68
CA LYS A 567 6.48 39.35 -10.13
C LYS A 567 6.93 39.59 -11.58
N ALA A 568 8.16 39.16 -11.84
CA ALA A 568 8.69 39.09 -13.19
C ALA A 568 7.89 38.10 -14.04
N GLN A 569 7.73 38.41 -15.32
CA GLN A 569 7.25 37.45 -16.30
C GLN A 569 8.34 36.39 -16.53
N VAL A 570 8.01 35.10 -16.33
CA VAL A 570 8.95 33.98 -16.46
C VAL A 570 8.41 32.97 -17.46
N ALA A 571 9.22 32.62 -18.45
CA ALA A 571 8.89 31.56 -19.40
C ALA A 571 8.81 30.20 -18.69
N THR A 572 7.66 29.53 -18.75
CA THR A 572 7.47 28.20 -18.13
C THR A 572 6.98 27.14 -19.10
N LYS A 573 6.45 27.55 -20.25
CA LYS A 573 5.84 26.63 -21.21
C LYS A 573 6.12 27.09 -22.63
N ILE A 574 6.32 26.13 -23.51
CA ILE A 574 6.30 26.35 -24.95
C ILE A 574 5.01 25.76 -25.50
N GLU A 575 4.28 26.56 -26.26
CA GLU A 575 3.08 26.14 -26.98
C GLU A 575 3.38 26.04 -28.47
N LEU A 576 3.04 24.89 -29.04
CA LEU A 576 3.14 24.61 -30.47
C LEU A 576 1.74 24.53 -31.05
N LYS A 577 1.42 25.44 -31.98
CA LYS A 577 0.18 25.37 -32.75
C LYS A 577 0.49 24.97 -34.18
N ALA A 578 -0.02 23.82 -34.57
CA ALA A 578 0.03 23.33 -35.95
C ALA A 578 -1.17 22.44 -36.25
N ASP A 579 -1.39 22.13 -37.52
CA ASP A 579 -2.52 21.30 -37.94
C ASP A 579 -2.43 19.87 -37.37
N LYS A 580 -3.56 19.36 -36.88
CA LYS A 580 -3.66 18.05 -36.19
C LYS A 580 -3.31 16.85 -37.10
N TYR A 581 -3.38 17.04 -38.42
CA TYR A 581 -3.14 16.01 -39.42
C TYR A 581 -2.33 16.56 -40.59
N LEU A 582 -1.16 15.98 -40.82
CA LEU A 582 -0.35 16.22 -42.01
C LEU A 582 -0.92 15.41 -43.19
N ALA A 583 -1.27 16.07 -44.29
CA ALA A 583 -1.72 15.38 -45.48
C ALA A 583 -0.54 14.65 -46.15
N ILE A 584 -0.67 13.33 -46.39
CA ILE A 584 0.37 12.47 -46.99
C ILE A 584 0.90 13.00 -48.35
N ASN A 585 0.14 13.86 -49.03
CA ASN A 585 0.46 14.38 -50.36
C ASN A 585 0.82 15.87 -50.38
N ASP A 586 0.81 16.54 -49.23
CA ASP A 586 1.24 17.94 -49.08
C ASP A 586 2.05 18.05 -47.77
N PRO A 587 3.34 17.69 -47.79
CA PRO A 587 4.16 17.61 -46.59
C PRO A 587 4.67 18.98 -46.11
N ALA A 588 4.06 20.07 -46.59
CA ALA A 588 4.33 21.40 -46.08
C ALA A 588 3.75 21.53 -44.66
N PHE A 589 4.63 21.56 -43.65
CA PHE A 589 4.23 21.77 -42.25
C PHE A 589 4.43 23.24 -41.90
N SER A 590 3.35 23.92 -41.53
CA SER A 590 3.41 25.28 -41.02
C SER A 590 2.76 25.35 -39.65
N GLY A 591 3.32 26.15 -38.77
CA GLY A 591 2.79 26.33 -37.44
C GLY A 591 3.41 27.53 -36.77
N SER A 592 3.07 27.73 -35.50
CA SER A 592 3.68 28.75 -34.69
C SER A 592 4.16 28.20 -33.36
N VAL A 593 5.36 28.61 -32.96
CA VAL A 593 5.87 28.44 -31.60
C VAL A 593 5.58 29.70 -30.80
N ARG A 594 5.09 29.53 -29.58
CA ARG A 594 4.92 30.60 -28.60
C ARG A 594 5.60 30.22 -27.29
N ILE A 595 6.32 31.16 -26.71
CA ILE A 595 6.78 31.02 -25.34
C ILE A 595 5.73 31.64 -24.44
N LEU A 596 5.21 30.83 -23.52
CA LEU A 596 4.20 31.22 -22.56
C LEU A 596 4.83 31.38 -21.17
N ASP A 597 4.36 32.38 -20.47
CA ASP A 597 4.73 32.65 -19.09
C ASP A 597 4.05 31.68 -18.11
N GLN A 598 4.31 31.86 -16.82
CA GLN A 598 3.71 31.06 -15.73
C GLN A 598 2.17 31.08 -15.69
N LEU A 599 1.53 32.06 -16.32
CA LEU A 599 0.07 32.19 -16.44
C LEU A 599 -0.45 31.80 -17.83
N GLY A 600 0.41 31.26 -18.69
CA GLY A 600 0.04 30.86 -20.04
C GLY A 600 -0.14 32.02 -21.02
N LYS A 601 0.33 33.23 -20.68
CA LYS A 601 0.31 34.39 -21.60
C LYS A 601 1.60 34.47 -22.41
N PRO A 602 1.58 35.05 -23.62
CA PRO A 602 2.79 35.22 -24.42
C PRO A 602 3.85 36.07 -23.70
N MET A 603 5.11 35.67 -23.80
CA MET A 603 6.25 36.50 -23.39
C MET A 603 6.32 37.74 -24.28
N GLU A 604 6.37 38.94 -23.69
CA GLU A 604 6.50 40.21 -24.45
C GLU A 604 7.97 40.61 -24.67
N SER A 605 8.89 40.20 -23.79
CA SER A 605 10.33 40.43 -23.93
C SER A 605 11.16 39.39 -23.16
N GLY A 606 12.37 39.08 -23.61
CA GLY A 606 13.26 38.12 -22.95
C GLY A 606 14.50 37.78 -23.77
N GLU A 607 15.36 36.92 -23.22
CA GLU A 607 16.49 36.32 -23.96
C GLU A 607 15.98 35.48 -25.16
N THR A 608 16.87 35.22 -26.11
CA THR A 608 16.60 34.26 -27.17
C THR A 608 16.57 32.86 -26.59
N TYR A 609 15.47 32.13 -26.77
CA TYR A 609 15.38 30.73 -26.41
C TYR A 609 15.52 29.87 -27.65
N ASP A 610 16.40 28.88 -27.59
CA ASP A 610 16.57 27.86 -28.63
C ASP A 610 15.51 26.78 -28.45
N VAL A 611 14.50 26.77 -29.32
CA VAL A 611 13.50 25.70 -29.36
C VAL A 611 13.87 24.73 -30.47
N THR A 612 14.07 23.46 -30.12
CA THR A 612 14.37 22.40 -31.10
C THR A 612 13.09 21.63 -31.45
N LEU A 613 12.65 21.79 -32.70
CA LEU A 613 11.46 21.10 -33.22
C LEU A 613 11.84 19.80 -33.89
N THR A 614 11.09 18.74 -33.59
CA THR A 614 11.48 17.40 -34.00
C THR A 614 10.18 16.51 -34.23
N ILE A 615 9.71 16.30 -35.46
CA ILE A 615 8.56 15.46 -35.96
C ILE A 615 8.72 13.89 -36.13
N SER A 616 7.95 13.03 -35.44
CA SER A 616 8.23 11.57 -35.44
C SER A 616 7.57 10.80 -36.59
N GLY A 617 8.30 10.52 -37.68
CA GLY A 617 7.85 9.73 -38.83
C GLY A 617 8.76 9.89 -40.05
N PRO A 618 8.56 9.13 -41.15
CA PRO A 618 9.23 9.33 -42.45
C PRO A 618 9.42 10.80 -42.80
N ALA A 619 10.66 11.28 -42.81
CA ALA A 619 11.00 12.67 -43.14
C ALA A 619 12.46 12.79 -43.60
N TYR A 620 12.72 13.72 -44.53
CA TYR A 620 14.04 14.02 -45.11
C TYR A 620 14.29 15.54 -45.13
N PHE A 621 15.54 15.96 -44.93
CA PHE A 621 15.97 17.36 -44.91
C PHE A 621 17.07 17.58 -45.97
N GLU A 622 16.90 18.56 -46.87
CA GLU A 622 17.88 18.88 -47.91
C GLU A 622 18.82 20.02 -47.46
N GLY A 623 20.13 19.87 -47.71
CA GLY A 623 21.11 20.94 -47.47
C GLY A 623 21.62 21.09 -46.04
N THR A 624 21.17 20.23 -45.12
CA THR A 624 21.66 20.16 -43.74
C THR A 624 21.78 18.69 -43.32
N THR A 625 22.87 18.34 -42.62
CA THR A 625 23.02 17.05 -41.92
C THR A 625 22.36 17.05 -40.54
N ASP A 626 21.94 18.22 -40.07
CA ASP A 626 21.44 18.46 -38.73
C ASP A 626 19.92 18.27 -38.74
N LYS A 627 19.48 17.25 -38.01
CA LYS A 627 18.07 16.83 -37.88
C LYS A 627 17.27 17.75 -36.94
N GLU A 628 17.75 18.96 -36.72
CA GLU A 628 17.30 19.90 -35.70
C GLU A 628 16.98 21.24 -36.35
N LEU A 629 15.72 21.68 -36.26
CA LEU A 629 15.33 23.05 -36.57
C LEU A 629 15.44 23.86 -35.28
N VAL A 630 16.43 24.75 -35.23
CA VAL A 630 16.55 25.73 -34.14
C VAL A 630 15.75 26.97 -34.53
N VAL A 631 14.72 27.27 -33.74
CA VAL A 631 13.97 28.53 -33.86
C VAL A 631 14.36 29.42 -32.70
N GLU A 632 15.00 30.56 -33.02
CA GLU A 632 15.32 31.61 -32.06
C GLU A 632 14.06 32.42 -31.75
N ALA A 633 13.43 32.19 -30.61
CA ALA A 633 12.25 32.94 -30.18
C ALA A 633 12.59 33.97 -29.10
N SER A 634 12.40 35.25 -29.42
CA SER A 634 12.51 36.39 -28.50
C SER A 634 11.13 37.00 -28.23
N GLY A 635 10.33 36.30 -27.44
CA GLY A 635 8.95 36.71 -27.16
C GLY A 635 8.00 36.60 -28.38
N GLY A 636 6.70 36.57 -28.11
CA GLY A 636 5.66 36.50 -29.13
C GLY A 636 5.49 35.13 -29.81
N SER A 637 4.92 35.16 -31.02
CA SER A 637 4.56 33.99 -31.82
C SER A 637 5.42 33.96 -33.07
N LEU A 638 6.29 32.96 -33.20
CA LEU A 638 7.11 32.80 -34.40
C LEU A 638 6.51 31.75 -35.33
N PRO A 639 6.19 32.11 -36.58
CA PRO A 639 5.82 31.12 -37.58
C PRO A 639 7.06 30.33 -37.98
N PHE A 640 6.90 29.02 -38.17
CA PHE A 640 7.87 28.20 -38.88
C PHE A 640 7.21 27.56 -40.09
N PHE A 641 8.02 27.24 -41.09
CA PHE A 641 7.59 26.58 -42.31
C PHE A 641 8.60 25.51 -42.69
N ILE A 642 8.12 24.32 -43.01
CA ILE A 642 8.91 23.21 -43.52
C ILE A 642 8.39 22.87 -44.91
N GLU A 643 9.26 22.94 -45.93
CA GLU A 643 8.91 22.63 -47.32
C GLU A 643 8.85 21.11 -47.61
N PRO A 644 8.04 20.69 -48.60
CA PRO A 644 7.98 19.30 -49.06
C PRO A 644 9.29 18.72 -49.60
N VAL A 645 9.68 17.51 -49.18
CA VAL A 645 10.73 16.70 -49.85
C VAL A 645 10.31 15.22 -50.02
N ASP A 646 10.80 14.59 -51.09
CA ASP A 646 10.33 13.40 -51.84
C ASP A 646 9.85 12.12 -51.07
N LYS A 647 9.06 11.28 -51.77
CA LYS A 647 8.06 10.28 -51.29
C LYS A 647 8.54 8.96 -50.66
N TYR A 648 9.82 8.72 -50.34
CA TYR A 648 10.29 7.34 -50.12
C TYR A 648 11.30 7.04 -48.98
N THR A 649 11.31 7.73 -47.82
CA THR A 649 12.18 7.33 -46.68
C THR A 649 11.55 7.51 -45.28
N GLU A 650 11.62 6.47 -44.42
CA GLU A 650 11.17 6.43 -43.01
C GLU A 650 12.15 7.06 -42.00
N GLY A 651 11.64 7.68 -40.92
CA GLY A 651 12.41 8.46 -39.94
C GLY A 651 11.62 8.78 -38.67
N THR A 652 12.26 9.44 -37.70
CA THR A 652 11.65 9.92 -36.43
C THR A 652 12.37 11.22 -36.06
N ILE A 653 11.63 12.23 -35.64
CA ILE A 653 12.13 13.51 -35.14
C ILE A 653 11.24 13.68 -33.83
N THR A 654 11.74 13.99 -32.61
CA THR A 654 10.97 14.06 -31.32
C THR A 654 10.90 15.45 -30.60
N ILE A 655 9.78 16.18 -30.63
CA ILE A 655 9.77 17.60 -30.21
C ILE A 655 9.95 17.69 -28.70
N THR A 656 11.03 18.33 -28.24
CA THR A 656 11.27 18.61 -26.83
C THR A 656 11.46 20.11 -26.66
N ALA A 657 10.59 20.71 -25.85
CA ALA A 657 10.61 22.11 -25.48
C ALA A 657 11.37 22.30 -24.18
#